data_AF-A0A7S4M876-F1
#
_entry.id   AF-A0A7S4M876-F1
#
_cell.length_a   1.000
_cell.length_b   1.000
_cell.length_c   1.000
_cell.angle_alpha   90.00
_cell.angle_beta   90.00
_cell.angle_gamma   90.00
#
_symmetry.space_group_name_H-M   'P 1'
#
loop_
_entity.id
_entity.type
_entity.pdbx_description
1 polymer ?
#
loop_
_entity_poly.entity_id
_entity_poly.type
_entity_poly.pdbx_seq_one_letter_code
_entity_poly.pdbx_strand_id
1 'polypeptide(L)'
;HYHYRTRELTLTLCNILPMVIPSSDPIADAAQQQQPVAPPGSGSTSSGPPSQPDHVEPPSLHSLLSLDPSVPSQRSLYDDAAVQLAVRRDLESARIARRFPLHGRPKSRAPLSPLSMACCLGASVETVDAIYRAHPDAIGRVDARMGYTPLHWACRFKQSSAVLRHLAGEYPAALAEAGRYGCQTPLRVACLYGASPSSIAALASAYPDAARTRDRDGRTALHLACECGGSANADVVQVLIEACPEANWWADRRGRTPLHAAFEFGAPADVCGVLISTATGAGAAADPSLLGAPDHAGNTPLHKACGARASLEILRSMLEADPSLAARTNRAGEVPLCLLWEAMTEREMHAAIRGVPVGDFRGEDPTTEDEVRRETEEFRREASALRARIRLLLRASHHGTVSDTLPLTDEGVERKFRMLHAACGVRCPRLLLDLVLERHRGEAAERDEEGNTALGLAVKSMGRLRRDVAIASRHQQEDRLRGRSASFSSCSTLSSISSCRSSTLATAVKSKGKVLIPDEATSRMLYAKNVASSLLSLHPRSAYSRDPSDGRYPLHVALHGGMTWHDGAVAELVRAGPEVVTVRDARTRMYAHEMAAAYVRDRGDTVLELLSIYPHVLKNRLDLMEEMRKNDRDKTEEEHDQEEEQDGKEE
;
A
#
# COMPACT_ATOMS: atom_id res chain seq x y z
N HIS A 1 -7.72 21.91 -16.25
CA HIS A 1 -7.28 22.97 -17.19
C HIS A 1 -6.70 24.16 -16.41
N TYR A 2 -5.80 23.91 -15.44
CA TYR A 2 -5.46 24.88 -14.36
C TYR A 2 -3.94 25.17 -14.23
N HIS A 3 -3.09 24.54 -15.05
CA HIS A 3 -1.62 24.62 -14.95
C HIS A 3 -0.94 25.34 -16.13
N TYR A 4 -1.64 26.24 -16.83
CA TYR A 4 -1.13 26.91 -18.03
C TYR A 4 -1.06 28.45 -17.92
N ARG A 5 -0.88 28.99 -16.71
CA ARG A 5 -0.75 30.45 -16.48
C ARG A 5 0.41 30.89 -15.58
N THR A 6 1.12 29.98 -14.92
CA THR A 6 2.21 30.30 -13.98
C THR A 6 3.62 30.21 -14.58
N ARG A 7 3.77 30.16 -15.92
CA ARG A 7 5.07 30.00 -16.60
C ARG A 7 5.51 31.19 -17.47
N GLU A 8 4.76 32.29 -17.49
CA GLU A 8 5.14 33.54 -18.20
C GLU A 8 5.47 34.71 -17.26
N LEU A 9 5.07 34.66 -15.99
CA LEU A 9 5.20 35.79 -15.04
C LEU A 9 6.58 35.90 -14.34
N THR A 10 7.64 35.35 -14.93
CA THR A 10 9.00 35.35 -14.34
C THR A 10 10.06 36.02 -15.23
N LEU A 11 9.64 36.77 -16.26
CA LEU A 11 10.55 37.48 -17.18
C LEU A 11 10.22 38.97 -17.40
N THR A 12 9.33 39.56 -16.60
CA THR A 12 8.98 41.00 -16.65
C THR A 12 8.90 41.63 -15.26
N LEU A 13 10.05 41.69 -14.59
CA LEU A 13 10.32 42.74 -13.59
C LEU A 13 10.87 43.99 -14.30
N CYS A 14 10.76 45.13 -13.61
CA CYS A 14 11.27 46.45 -14.01
C CYS A 14 10.60 47.13 -15.22
N ASN A 15 9.58 47.96 -14.95
CA ASN A 15 9.68 49.38 -15.31
C ASN A 15 8.65 50.29 -14.59
N ILE A 16 9.17 51.13 -13.69
CA ILE A 16 8.78 52.53 -13.42
C ILE A 16 7.48 52.80 -12.59
N LEU A 17 7.63 53.76 -11.67
CA LEU A 17 6.69 54.31 -10.66
C LEU A 17 6.08 55.66 -11.16
N PRO A 18 5.37 56.45 -10.33
CA PRO A 18 4.13 56.24 -9.54
C PRO A 18 3.06 57.30 -9.91
N MET A 19 1.93 57.41 -9.18
CA MET A 19 1.29 58.72 -8.89
C MET A 19 0.22 58.69 -7.77
N VAL A 20 0.00 59.86 -7.17
CA VAL A 20 -0.55 60.17 -5.83
C VAL A 20 -2.10 60.36 -5.80
N ILE A 21 -2.68 60.02 -4.64
CA ILE A 21 -3.97 60.40 -3.97
C ILE A 21 -4.42 61.89 -4.11
N PRO A 22 -5.60 62.35 -3.59
CA PRO A 22 -6.78 61.68 -2.96
C PRO A 22 -8.07 61.94 -3.81
N SER A 23 -9.36 62.04 -3.38
CA SER A 23 -10.19 61.90 -2.14
C SER A 23 -11.64 61.51 -2.60
N SER A 24 -12.74 61.39 -1.83
CA SER A 24 -13.14 61.53 -0.41
C SER A 24 -14.22 60.44 -0.09
N ASP A 25 -15.26 60.47 0.78
CA ASP A 25 -15.82 61.29 1.91
C ASP A 25 -16.75 60.33 2.76
N PRO A 26 -17.20 60.64 4.00
CA PRO A 26 -17.48 59.58 5.01
C PRO A 26 -18.77 59.69 5.88
N ILE A 27 -18.85 58.87 6.96
CA ILE A 27 -19.73 58.92 8.17
C ILE A 27 -21.14 58.30 7.99
N ALA A 28 -21.46 57.10 8.50
CA ALA A 28 -21.72 56.60 9.89
C ALA A 28 -23.24 56.70 10.30
N ASP A 29 -23.78 56.08 11.37
CA ASP A 29 -23.16 55.41 12.52
C ASP A 29 -24.06 54.31 13.18
N ALA A 30 -23.61 53.78 14.32
CA ALA A 30 -24.19 52.87 15.32
C ALA A 30 -25.64 53.16 15.81
N ALA A 31 -26.25 52.41 16.75
CA ALA A 31 -26.33 50.98 17.13
C ALA A 31 -27.15 50.85 18.46
N GLN A 32 -27.44 49.63 18.90
CA GLN A 32 -27.78 49.21 20.29
C GLN A 32 -29.13 49.60 20.96
N GLN A 33 -29.77 48.55 21.51
CA GLN A 33 -30.48 48.44 22.81
C GLN A 33 -31.61 49.45 23.20
N GLN A 34 -32.83 48.95 23.44
CA GLN A 34 -33.39 48.75 24.80
C GLN A 34 -34.87 48.25 24.78
N GLN A 35 -35.24 47.47 25.81
CA GLN A 35 -36.60 47.30 26.35
C GLN A 35 -36.61 47.90 27.77
N PRO A 36 -37.76 48.09 28.47
CA PRO A 36 -39.17 47.87 28.09
C PRO A 36 -40.04 49.14 28.26
N VAL A 37 -41.37 49.01 28.12
CA VAL A 37 -42.45 49.62 28.96
C VAL A 37 -43.84 49.37 28.32
N ALA A 38 -44.88 49.27 29.14
CA ALA A 38 -46.32 49.19 28.80
C ALA A 38 -47.09 50.13 29.77
N PRO A 39 -48.43 50.33 29.71
CA PRO A 39 -49.51 49.77 28.85
C PRO A 39 -50.30 50.97 28.20
N PRO A 40 -51.65 51.06 28.06
CA PRO A 40 -52.76 50.09 28.12
C PRO A 40 -53.84 50.22 27.01
N GLY A 41 -54.80 49.28 27.01
CA GLY A 41 -56.22 49.67 27.00
C GLY A 41 -57.10 49.20 25.84
N SER A 42 -58.25 48.61 26.20
CA SER A 42 -59.40 48.22 25.35
C SER A 42 -59.16 47.14 24.28
N GLY A 43 -60.10 46.21 24.00
CA GLY A 43 -61.27 45.82 24.81
C GLY A 43 -62.51 45.45 24.01
N SER A 44 -62.80 44.16 23.86
CA SER A 44 -64.14 43.64 23.56
C SER A 44 -64.25 42.17 23.95
N THR A 45 -65.47 41.73 24.29
CA THR A 45 -65.76 40.40 24.85
C THR A 45 -66.49 39.52 23.85
N SER A 46 -66.19 38.21 23.86
CA SER A 46 -67.20 37.17 23.64
C SER A 46 -66.80 35.91 24.41
N SER A 47 -67.79 35.17 24.91
CA SER A 47 -67.57 34.01 25.78
C SER A 47 -68.18 32.75 25.17
N GLY A 48 -67.44 31.64 25.27
CA GLY A 48 -67.88 30.29 24.93
C GLY A 48 -67.40 29.31 26.00
N PRO A 49 -68.14 28.22 26.27
CA PRO A 49 -67.83 27.29 27.36
C PRO A 49 -66.61 26.40 27.03
N PRO A 50 -65.92 25.86 28.05
CA PRO A 50 -64.79 24.95 27.84
C PRO A 50 -65.28 23.60 27.29
N SER A 51 -64.80 23.24 26.09
CA SER A 51 -64.89 21.88 25.58
C SER A 51 -64.03 20.93 26.43
N GLN A 52 -64.49 19.69 26.59
CA GLN A 52 -63.74 18.63 27.27
C GLN A 52 -62.42 18.32 26.54
N PRO A 53 -61.40 17.77 27.21
CA PRO A 53 -60.16 17.35 26.55
C PRO A 53 -60.47 16.29 25.49
N ASP A 54 -59.97 16.49 24.28
CA ASP A 54 -60.15 15.54 23.17
C ASP A 54 -59.65 14.14 23.56
N HIS A 55 -60.43 13.12 23.20
CA HIS A 55 -59.97 11.73 23.24
C HIS A 55 -58.91 11.52 22.14
N VAL A 56 -57.68 11.94 22.41
CA VAL A 56 -56.50 11.59 21.61
C VAL A 56 -56.34 10.06 21.67
N GLU A 57 -56.73 9.38 20.60
CA GLU A 57 -56.51 7.94 20.48
C GLU A 57 -55.01 7.64 20.63
N PRO A 58 -54.63 6.61 21.44
CA PRO A 58 -53.23 6.31 21.67
C PRO A 58 -52.53 5.94 20.34
N PRO A 59 -51.33 6.47 20.07
CA PRO A 59 -50.69 6.32 18.77
C PRO A 59 -50.45 4.83 18.45
N SER A 60 -50.95 4.40 17.29
CA SER A 60 -50.82 3.01 16.85
C SER A 60 -49.37 2.55 16.77
N LEU A 61 -49.13 1.25 16.96
CA LEU A 61 -47.79 0.65 16.83
C LEU A 61 -47.13 0.97 15.47
N HIS A 62 -47.93 1.07 14.41
CA HIS A 62 -47.40 1.45 13.08
C HIS A 62 -46.90 2.89 13.03
N SER A 63 -47.61 3.85 13.63
CA SER A 63 -47.15 5.24 13.71
C SER A 63 -45.87 5.38 14.54
N LEU A 64 -45.80 4.72 15.70
CA LEU A 64 -44.60 4.72 16.55
C LEU A 64 -43.36 4.11 15.86
N LEU A 65 -43.56 3.06 15.06
CA LEU A 65 -42.49 2.42 14.29
C LEU A 65 -42.25 3.04 12.89
N SER A 66 -42.95 4.11 12.50
CA SER A 66 -42.79 4.76 11.17
C SER A 66 -41.70 5.85 11.14
N LEU A 67 -40.59 5.59 11.83
CA LEU A 67 -39.40 6.43 11.92
C LEU A 67 -38.30 5.83 11.01
N ASP A 68 -37.53 6.63 10.28
CA ASP A 68 -36.39 6.10 9.50
C ASP A 68 -35.16 5.94 10.42
N PRO A 69 -34.70 4.71 10.70
CA PRO A 69 -33.58 4.45 11.60
C PRO A 69 -32.22 4.96 11.05
N SER A 70 -32.17 5.42 9.79
CA SER A 70 -30.99 6.08 9.22
C SER A 70 -30.93 7.60 9.47
N VAL A 71 -31.99 8.21 10.01
CA VAL A 71 -32.03 9.65 10.33
C VAL A 71 -31.94 9.84 11.86
N PRO A 72 -30.84 10.40 12.40
CA PRO A 72 -30.64 10.49 13.85
C PRO A 72 -31.77 11.20 14.60
N SER A 73 -32.30 12.29 14.04
CA SER A 73 -33.41 13.07 14.63
C SER A 73 -34.77 12.36 14.58
N GLN A 74 -34.92 11.30 13.79
CA GLN A 74 -36.09 10.41 13.87
C GLN A 74 -35.83 9.24 14.82
N ARG A 75 -34.60 8.72 14.87
CA ARG A 75 -34.22 7.69 15.85
C ARG A 75 -34.36 8.18 17.30
N SER A 76 -34.12 9.46 17.57
CA SER A 76 -34.35 10.09 18.89
C SER A 76 -35.82 10.29 19.26
N LEU A 77 -36.77 10.05 18.36
CA LEU A 77 -38.22 10.10 18.63
C LEU A 77 -38.80 8.71 18.97
N TYR A 78 -37.95 7.67 19.04
CA TYR A 78 -38.37 6.33 19.44
C TYR A 78 -38.61 6.26 20.96
N ASP A 79 -39.88 6.21 21.35
CA ASP A 79 -40.30 5.93 22.73
C ASP A 79 -40.59 4.42 22.90
N ASP A 80 -39.67 3.75 23.62
CA ASP A 80 -39.75 2.32 23.90
C ASP A 80 -40.94 1.95 24.81
N ALA A 81 -41.31 2.82 25.75
CA ALA A 81 -42.44 2.59 26.66
C ALA A 81 -43.79 2.76 25.95
N ALA A 82 -43.90 3.75 25.05
CA ALA A 82 -45.06 3.89 24.17
C ALA A 82 -45.24 2.66 23.26
N VAL A 83 -44.13 2.11 22.72
CA VAL A 83 -44.16 0.88 21.91
C VAL A 83 -44.62 -0.32 22.73
N GLN A 84 -44.11 -0.53 23.96
CA GLN A 84 -44.62 -1.58 24.85
C GLN A 84 -46.11 -1.42 25.15
N LEU A 85 -46.58 -0.20 25.41
CA LEU A 85 -47.98 0.07 25.70
C LEU A 85 -48.88 -0.19 24.48
N ALA A 86 -48.41 0.12 23.27
CA ALA A 86 -49.11 -0.18 22.02
C ALA A 86 -49.21 -1.71 21.77
N VAL A 87 -48.10 -2.45 21.95
CA VAL A 87 -48.08 -3.92 21.79
C VAL A 87 -49.02 -4.61 22.78
N ARG A 88 -49.09 -4.15 24.04
CA ARG A 88 -50.02 -4.67 25.06
C ARG A 88 -51.50 -4.37 24.75
N ARG A 89 -51.79 -3.39 23.89
CA ARG A 89 -53.15 -2.97 23.52
C ARG A 89 -53.64 -3.62 22.22
N ASP A 90 -52.75 -3.80 21.24
CA ASP A 90 -53.08 -4.38 19.93
C ASP A 90 -51.99 -5.39 19.50
N LEU A 91 -52.20 -6.65 19.89
CA LEU A 91 -51.33 -7.77 19.53
C LEU A 91 -51.34 -8.06 18.01
N GLU A 92 -52.44 -7.77 17.31
CA GLU A 92 -52.56 -7.97 15.87
C GLU A 92 -51.72 -6.95 15.08
N SER A 93 -51.54 -5.73 15.60
CA SER A 93 -50.63 -4.75 15.00
C SER A 93 -49.19 -5.23 14.91
N ALA A 94 -48.75 -6.10 15.84
CA ALA A 94 -47.41 -6.70 15.85
C ALA A 94 -47.25 -7.83 14.81
N ARG A 95 -48.34 -8.48 14.41
CA ARG A 95 -48.36 -9.55 13.39
C ARG A 95 -48.22 -9.02 11.96
N ILE A 96 -48.78 -7.85 11.67
CA ILE A 96 -48.84 -7.30 10.31
C ILE A 96 -47.50 -6.67 9.91
N ALA A 97 -46.81 -7.28 8.93
CA ALA A 97 -45.63 -6.69 8.31
C ALA A 97 -46.02 -5.48 7.44
N ARG A 98 -45.46 -4.30 7.71
CA ARG A 98 -45.84 -3.02 7.06
C ARG A 98 -44.67 -2.39 6.30
N ARG A 99 -44.97 -1.45 5.40
CA ARG A 99 -43.95 -0.67 4.65
C ARG A 99 -43.50 0.52 5.50
N PHE A 100 -42.34 0.39 6.12
CA PHE A 100 -41.69 1.45 6.90
C PHE A 100 -40.72 2.29 6.04
N PRO A 101 -40.40 3.53 6.44
CA PRO A 101 -39.29 4.30 5.85
C PRO A 101 -37.95 3.67 6.25
N LEU A 102 -37.04 3.54 5.27
CA LEU A 102 -35.73 2.90 5.47
C LEU A 102 -34.72 3.47 4.47
N HIS A 103 -33.57 3.93 4.97
CA HIS A 103 -32.45 4.45 4.17
C HIS A 103 -32.81 5.70 3.35
N GLY A 104 -33.50 6.67 3.99
CA GLY A 104 -33.83 7.96 3.39
C GLY A 104 -34.92 7.88 2.31
N ARG A 105 -35.77 6.85 2.34
CA ARG A 105 -36.82 6.63 1.35
C ARG A 105 -38.20 6.66 2.02
N PRO A 106 -39.17 7.46 1.50
CA PRO A 106 -40.41 7.77 2.22
C PRO A 106 -41.25 6.53 2.55
N LYS A 107 -41.22 5.49 1.71
CA LYS A 107 -41.71 4.14 2.04
C LYS A 107 -40.81 3.08 1.38
N SER A 108 -40.41 2.05 2.10
CA SER A 108 -39.77 0.86 1.53
C SER A 108 -40.70 0.16 0.53
N ARG A 109 -40.14 -0.38 -0.56
CA ARG A 109 -40.91 -1.26 -1.48
C ARG A 109 -41.29 -2.58 -0.81
N ALA A 110 -40.40 -3.13 0.02
CA ALA A 110 -40.61 -4.36 0.78
C ALA A 110 -41.25 -4.05 2.15
N PRO A 111 -42.24 -4.85 2.60
CA PRO A 111 -42.68 -4.80 3.99
C PRO A 111 -41.62 -5.40 4.92
N LEU A 112 -41.60 -4.97 6.18
CA LEU A 112 -40.76 -5.50 7.24
C LEU A 112 -41.64 -5.86 8.46
N SER A 113 -41.22 -6.85 9.25
CA SER A 113 -41.90 -7.18 10.51
C SER A 113 -41.72 -6.04 11.54
N PRO A 114 -42.71 -5.79 12.41
CA PRO A 114 -42.55 -4.85 13.54
C PRO A 114 -41.35 -5.17 14.43
N LEU A 115 -41.07 -6.46 14.68
CA LEU A 115 -39.89 -6.93 15.40
C LEU A 115 -38.58 -6.46 14.75
N SER A 116 -38.39 -6.70 13.45
CA SER A 116 -37.21 -6.22 12.73
C SER A 116 -37.10 -4.70 12.69
N MET A 117 -38.21 -3.95 12.72
CA MET A 117 -38.18 -2.47 12.81
C MET A 117 -37.79 -1.98 14.21
N ALA A 118 -38.32 -2.60 15.27
CA ALA A 118 -37.90 -2.35 16.65
C ALA A 118 -36.38 -2.59 16.83
N CYS A 119 -35.86 -3.68 16.24
CA CYS A 119 -34.43 -3.97 16.16
C CYS A 119 -33.62 -2.98 15.29
N CYS A 120 -34.25 -2.20 14.39
CA CYS A 120 -33.58 -1.10 13.70
C CYS A 120 -33.51 0.17 14.57
N LEU A 121 -34.57 0.48 15.31
CA LEU A 121 -34.73 1.77 15.99
C LEU A 121 -33.93 1.85 17.30
N GLY A 122 -33.92 0.81 18.13
CA GLY A 122 -33.25 0.85 19.43
C GLY A 122 -33.98 0.17 20.58
N ALA A 123 -34.87 -0.78 20.28
CA ALA A 123 -35.74 -1.39 21.28
C ALA A 123 -34.97 -2.07 22.42
N SER A 124 -35.52 -1.96 23.63
CA SER A 124 -35.04 -2.69 24.82
C SER A 124 -35.24 -4.21 24.67
N VAL A 125 -34.64 -4.99 25.58
CA VAL A 125 -34.85 -6.45 25.59
C VAL A 125 -36.31 -6.75 25.89
N GLU A 126 -36.89 -6.01 26.82
CA GLU A 126 -38.26 -6.07 27.29
C GLU A 126 -39.27 -5.77 26.17
N THR A 127 -38.96 -4.83 25.28
CA THR A 127 -39.79 -4.51 24.10
C THR A 127 -39.64 -5.56 23.00
N VAL A 128 -38.42 -6.04 22.74
CA VAL A 128 -38.17 -7.13 21.78
C VAL A 128 -38.90 -8.40 22.21
N ASP A 129 -38.81 -8.76 23.49
CA ASP A 129 -39.50 -9.87 24.15
C ASP A 129 -41.03 -9.72 24.12
N ALA A 130 -41.56 -8.51 24.40
CA ALA A 130 -42.99 -8.24 24.29
C ALA A 130 -43.53 -8.39 22.85
N ILE A 131 -42.81 -7.90 21.85
CA ILE A 131 -43.18 -8.05 20.44
C ILE A 131 -43.05 -9.53 20.00
N TYR A 132 -42.02 -10.22 20.47
CA TYR A 132 -41.80 -11.65 20.20
C TYR A 132 -42.91 -12.52 20.79
N ARG A 133 -43.29 -12.35 22.07
CA ARG A 133 -44.43 -13.07 22.66
C ARG A 133 -45.77 -12.79 21.96
N ALA A 134 -45.95 -11.59 21.42
CA ALA A 134 -47.15 -11.25 20.64
C ALA A 134 -47.19 -11.95 19.27
N HIS A 135 -46.03 -12.25 18.66
CA HIS A 135 -45.94 -12.92 17.36
C HIS A 135 -44.59 -13.64 17.17
N PRO A 136 -44.43 -14.88 17.68
CA PRO A 136 -43.15 -15.60 17.66
C PRO A 136 -42.59 -15.83 16.25
N ASP A 137 -43.46 -16.15 15.29
CA ASP A 137 -43.17 -16.31 13.87
C ASP A 137 -42.37 -15.14 13.23
N ALA A 138 -42.30 -13.96 13.86
CA ALA A 138 -41.51 -12.85 13.33
C ALA A 138 -39.99 -13.10 13.43
N ILE A 139 -39.54 -13.99 14.32
CA ILE A 139 -38.10 -14.17 14.61
C ILE A 139 -37.34 -14.81 13.43
N GLY A 140 -37.99 -15.72 12.68
CA GLY A 140 -37.46 -16.33 11.45
C GLY A 140 -37.86 -15.62 10.15
N ARG A 141 -38.63 -14.50 10.20
CA ARG A 141 -39.07 -13.80 8.97
C ARG A 141 -37.96 -12.92 8.41
N VAL A 142 -37.26 -13.43 7.41
CA VAL A 142 -36.30 -12.67 6.57
C VAL A 142 -36.99 -11.56 5.76
N ASP A 143 -36.32 -10.42 5.61
CA ASP A 143 -36.82 -9.32 4.77
C ASP A 143 -36.67 -9.61 3.26
N ALA A 144 -37.63 -9.15 2.45
CA ALA A 144 -37.63 -9.45 1.02
C ALA A 144 -36.55 -8.71 0.20
N ARG A 145 -35.84 -7.72 0.78
CA ARG A 145 -34.78 -6.97 0.11
C ARG A 145 -33.40 -7.57 0.40
N MET A 146 -32.97 -7.69 1.66
CA MET A 146 -31.63 -8.19 2.01
C MET A 146 -31.60 -9.68 2.36
N GLY A 147 -32.73 -10.29 2.72
CA GLY A 147 -32.77 -11.63 3.31
C GLY A 147 -32.32 -11.63 4.77
N TYR A 148 -32.54 -10.54 5.50
CA TYR A 148 -32.12 -10.36 6.90
C TYR A 148 -33.25 -10.69 7.88
N THR A 149 -32.95 -11.56 8.85
CA THR A 149 -33.77 -11.78 10.07
C THR A 149 -33.70 -10.56 11.03
N PRO A 150 -34.55 -10.46 12.07
CA PRO A 150 -34.43 -9.41 13.09
C PRO A 150 -33.03 -9.34 13.73
N LEU A 151 -32.37 -10.49 13.92
CA LEU A 151 -31.00 -10.57 14.45
C LEU A 151 -29.99 -9.86 13.54
N HIS A 152 -30.08 -10.03 12.21
CA HIS A 152 -29.24 -9.30 11.26
C HIS A 152 -29.48 -7.78 11.32
N TRP A 153 -30.73 -7.34 11.51
CA TRP A 153 -31.05 -5.91 11.70
C TRP A 153 -30.52 -5.36 13.03
N ALA A 154 -30.60 -6.14 14.12
CA ALA A 154 -30.03 -5.78 15.41
C ALA A 154 -28.49 -5.64 15.35
N CYS A 155 -27.81 -6.55 14.65
CA CYS A 155 -26.37 -6.45 14.38
C CYS A 155 -26.03 -5.18 13.57
N ARG A 156 -26.80 -4.89 12.51
CA ARG A 156 -26.59 -3.72 11.64
C ARG A 156 -26.71 -2.39 12.38
N PHE A 157 -27.70 -2.26 13.27
CA PHE A 157 -27.99 -1.02 14.00
C PHE A 157 -27.31 -0.92 15.38
N LYS A 158 -26.32 -1.79 15.62
CA LYS A 158 -25.45 -1.84 16.82
C LYS A 158 -26.21 -2.03 18.15
N GLN A 159 -27.21 -2.90 18.16
CA GLN A 159 -28.00 -3.15 19.37
C GLN A 159 -27.18 -3.87 20.46
N SER A 160 -27.69 -3.80 21.70
CA SER A 160 -27.00 -4.31 22.89
C SER A 160 -26.77 -5.83 22.83
N SER A 161 -25.71 -6.29 23.50
CA SER A 161 -25.41 -7.72 23.62
C SER A 161 -26.49 -8.49 24.39
N ALA A 162 -27.39 -7.81 25.11
CA ALA A 162 -28.55 -8.43 25.75
C ALA A 162 -29.67 -8.73 24.72
N VAL A 163 -30.00 -7.78 23.84
CA VAL A 163 -30.97 -8.00 22.74
C VAL A 163 -30.46 -9.10 21.80
N LEU A 164 -29.17 -9.10 21.46
CA LEU A 164 -28.58 -10.13 20.61
C LEU A 164 -28.60 -11.52 21.26
N ARG A 165 -28.29 -11.63 22.58
CA ARG A 165 -28.38 -12.91 23.31
C ARG A 165 -29.81 -13.43 23.41
N HIS A 166 -30.79 -12.57 23.65
CA HIS A 166 -32.19 -12.98 23.70
C HIS A 166 -32.66 -13.52 22.34
N LEU A 167 -32.46 -12.76 21.25
CA LEU A 167 -32.81 -13.20 19.89
C LEU A 167 -32.06 -14.48 19.46
N ALA A 168 -30.79 -14.64 19.85
CA ALA A 168 -29.99 -15.83 19.57
C ALA A 168 -30.41 -17.06 20.41
N GLY A 169 -30.91 -16.85 21.63
CA GLY A 169 -31.43 -17.93 22.49
C GLY A 169 -32.79 -18.44 22.03
N GLU A 170 -33.69 -17.54 21.65
CA GLU A 170 -35.04 -17.88 21.15
C GLU A 170 -35.01 -18.49 19.74
N TYR A 171 -34.06 -18.09 18.88
CA TYR A 171 -33.93 -18.66 17.54
C TYR A 171 -32.46 -18.85 17.11
N PRO A 172 -31.77 -19.89 17.62
CA PRO A 172 -30.35 -20.14 17.35
C PRO A 172 -30.02 -20.31 15.85
N ALA A 173 -30.96 -20.82 15.04
CA ALA A 173 -30.75 -21.03 13.60
C ALA A 173 -30.41 -19.72 12.85
N ALA A 174 -30.90 -18.56 13.30
CA ALA A 174 -30.56 -17.27 12.69
C ALA A 174 -29.07 -16.92 12.77
N LEU A 175 -28.28 -17.54 13.66
CA LEU A 175 -26.82 -17.36 13.72
C LEU A 175 -26.10 -17.93 12.48
N ALA A 176 -26.67 -18.99 11.88
CA ALA A 176 -26.16 -19.64 10.68
C ALA A 176 -26.82 -19.13 9.38
N GLU A 177 -27.98 -18.46 9.47
CA GLU A 177 -28.67 -17.90 8.30
C GLU A 177 -27.81 -16.85 7.55
N ALA A 178 -27.99 -16.80 6.23
CA ALA A 178 -27.12 -16.12 5.30
C ALA A 178 -27.89 -15.11 4.43
N GLY A 179 -27.56 -13.81 4.56
CA GLY A 179 -28.15 -12.75 3.74
C GLY A 179 -27.96 -12.95 2.22
N ARG A 180 -28.98 -12.57 1.44
CA ARG A 180 -29.15 -12.83 -0.01
C ARG A 180 -27.96 -12.36 -0.88
N TYR A 181 -27.25 -11.32 -0.45
CA TYR A 181 -26.17 -10.70 -1.20
C TYR A 181 -24.78 -11.34 -1.01
N GLY A 182 -24.63 -12.35 -0.15
CA GLY A 182 -23.44 -13.22 -0.17
C GLY A 182 -22.95 -13.67 1.20
N CYS A 183 -23.72 -14.54 1.88
CA CYS A 183 -23.32 -15.22 3.13
C CYS A 183 -22.73 -14.28 4.21
N GLN A 184 -23.34 -13.10 4.33
CA GLN A 184 -23.28 -12.31 5.55
C GLN A 184 -24.17 -12.98 6.59
N THR A 185 -23.56 -13.66 7.55
CA THR A 185 -24.18 -14.11 8.81
C THR A 185 -24.29 -12.93 9.79
N PRO A 186 -25.06 -13.02 10.90
CA PRO A 186 -25.20 -11.92 11.85
C PRO A 186 -23.87 -11.41 12.42
N LEU A 187 -22.94 -12.33 12.77
CA LEU A 187 -21.58 -11.99 13.22
C LEU A 187 -20.87 -11.07 12.22
N ARG A 188 -21.01 -11.36 10.92
CA ARG A 188 -20.34 -10.62 9.85
C ARG A 188 -20.99 -9.27 9.56
N VAL A 189 -22.31 -9.17 9.72
CA VAL A 189 -23.02 -7.88 9.72
C VAL A 189 -22.59 -7.05 10.94
N ALA A 190 -22.43 -7.66 12.12
CA ALA A 190 -21.93 -6.98 13.31
C ALA A 190 -20.50 -6.45 13.13
N CYS A 191 -19.59 -7.23 12.53
CA CYS A 191 -18.24 -6.78 12.17
C CYS A 191 -18.28 -5.61 11.16
N LEU A 192 -18.96 -5.79 10.02
CA LEU A 192 -19.01 -4.81 8.92
C LEU A 192 -19.58 -3.44 9.31
N TYR A 193 -20.50 -3.40 10.29
CA TYR A 193 -21.06 -2.15 10.82
C TYR A 193 -20.37 -1.67 12.10
N GLY A 194 -19.36 -2.38 12.61
CA GLY A 194 -18.61 -2.02 13.83
C GLY A 194 -19.51 -2.03 15.07
N ALA A 195 -20.14 -3.17 15.37
CA ALA A 195 -20.82 -3.40 16.64
C ALA A 195 -19.82 -3.47 17.81
N SER A 196 -20.31 -3.40 19.05
CA SER A 196 -19.45 -3.42 20.24
C SER A 196 -18.76 -4.78 20.45
N PRO A 197 -17.61 -4.81 21.15
CA PRO A 197 -16.89 -6.05 21.45
C PRO A 197 -17.78 -7.08 22.16
N SER A 198 -18.57 -6.64 23.15
CA SER A 198 -19.50 -7.50 23.89
C SER A 198 -20.61 -8.10 23.01
N SER A 199 -21.04 -7.39 21.96
CA SER A 199 -22.04 -7.88 21.00
C SER A 199 -21.42 -8.88 20.02
N ILE A 200 -20.16 -8.70 19.63
CA ILE A 200 -19.44 -9.63 18.75
C ILE A 200 -19.02 -10.89 19.52
N ALA A 201 -18.53 -10.76 20.76
CA ALA A 201 -18.25 -11.87 21.67
C ALA A 201 -19.49 -12.74 21.95
N ALA A 202 -20.66 -12.12 22.16
CA ALA A 202 -21.92 -12.83 22.35
C ALA A 202 -22.31 -13.66 21.10
N LEU A 203 -22.08 -13.15 19.89
CA LEU A 203 -22.37 -13.87 18.65
C LEU A 203 -21.34 -14.98 18.36
N ALA A 204 -20.05 -14.72 18.61
CA ALA A 204 -18.98 -15.68 18.42
C ALA A 204 -19.05 -16.86 19.41
N SER A 205 -19.39 -16.60 20.68
CA SER A 205 -19.60 -17.66 21.68
C SER A 205 -20.88 -18.45 21.45
N ALA A 206 -21.94 -17.83 20.93
CA ALA A 206 -23.18 -18.55 20.58
C ALA A 206 -23.06 -19.42 19.31
N TYR A 207 -22.20 -19.07 18.36
CA TYR A 207 -21.94 -19.89 17.17
C TYR A 207 -20.51 -19.69 16.62
N PRO A 208 -19.51 -20.43 17.14
CA PRO A 208 -18.09 -20.25 16.78
C PRO A 208 -17.79 -20.42 15.29
N ASP A 209 -18.44 -21.37 14.61
CA ASP A 209 -18.21 -21.61 13.18
C ASP A 209 -18.58 -20.41 12.29
N ALA A 210 -19.36 -19.43 12.76
CA ALA A 210 -19.57 -18.18 12.03
C ALA A 210 -18.26 -17.42 11.77
N ALA A 211 -17.29 -17.47 12.70
CA ALA A 211 -15.97 -16.85 12.50
C ALA A 211 -15.19 -17.49 11.35
N ARG A 212 -15.43 -18.80 11.12
CA ARG A 212 -14.79 -19.61 10.08
C ARG A 212 -15.41 -19.39 8.68
N THR A 213 -16.58 -18.75 8.59
CA THR A 213 -17.27 -18.52 7.30
C THR A 213 -16.59 -17.45 6.43
N ARG A 214 -16.67 -17.64 5.10
CA ARG A 214 -16.15 -16.70 4.09
C ARG A 214 -17.27 -16.20 3.16
N ASP A 215 -17.16 -15.00 2.60
CA ASP A 215 -18.11 -14.49 1.59
C ASP A 215 -17.74 -14.89 0.15
N ARG A 216 -18.52 -14.35 -0.80
CA ARG A 216 -18.25 -14.38 -2.24
C ARG A 216 -16.91 -13.76 -2.63
N ASP A 217 -16.23 -13.03 -1.75
CA ASP A 217 -14.90 -12.43 -1.97
C ASP A 217 -13.80 -13.15 -1.18
N GLY A 218 -14.13 -14.23 -0.46
CA GLY A 218 -13.19 -14.99 0.38
C GLY A 218 -12.91 -14.38 1.76
N ARG A 219 -13.43 -13.18 2.05
CA ARG A 219 -13.20 -12.47 3.32
C ARG A 219 -13.87 -13.19 4.49
N THR A 220 -13.24 -13.16 5.67
CA THR A 220 -13.77 -13.68 6.93
C THR A 220 -14.53 -12.62 7.74
N ALA A 221 -15.00 -12.93 8.95
CA ALA A 221 -15.42 -11.92 9.92
C ALA A 221 -14.27 -10.97 10.30
N LEU A 222 -13.07 -11.51 10.54
CA LEU A 222 -11.85 -10.77 10.90
C LEU A 222 -11.45 -9.75 9.83
N HIS A 223 -11.51 -10.11 8.54
CA HIS A 223 -11.31 -9.16 7.44
C HIS A 223 -12.27 -7.98 7.53
N LEU A 224 -13.57 -8.24 7.68
CA LEU A 224 -14.60 -7.19 7.71
C LEU A 224 -14.44 -6.25 8.92
N ALA A 225 -13.91 -6.74 10.04
CA ALA A 225 -13.56 -5.91 11.19
C ALA A 225 -12.38 -4.97 10.88
N CYS A 226 -11.39 -5.41 10.10
CA CYS A 226 -10.27 -4.57 9.64
C CYS A 226 -10.69 -3.58 8.53
N GLU A 227 -11.61 -3.96 7.64
CA GLU A 227 -12.14 -3.06 6.58
C GLU A 227 -13.01 -1.90 7.12
N CYS A 228 -13.28 -1.85 8.43
CA CYS A 228 -13.87 -0.69 9.12
C CYS A 228 -12.91 0.51 9.29
N GLY A 229 -11.63 0.37 8.90
CA GLY A 229 -10.64 1.46 8.93
C GLY A 229 -10.50 2.09 10.31
N GLY A 230 -10.49 3.42 10.41
CA GLY A 230 -10.39 4.15 11.67
C GLY A 230 -11.51 3.93 12.70
N SER A 231 -12.53 3.11 12.39
CA SER A 231 -13.54 2.63 13.34
C SER A 231 -13.37 1.14 13.74
N ALA A 232 -12.30 0.48 13.29
CA ALA A 232 -11.94 -0.86 13.76
C ALA A 232 -11.45 -0.81 15.21
N ASN A 233 -11.82 -1.80 16.02
CA ASN A 233 -11.48 -1.88 17.45
C ASN A 233 -10.58 -3.11 17.70
N ALA A 234 -9.49 -2.93 18.44
CA ALA A 234 -8.56 -3.99 18.85
C ALA A 234 -9.26 -5.11 19.65
N ASP A 235 -10.19 -4.79 20.55
CA ASP A 235 -10.97 -5.77 21.32
C ASP A 235 -11.79 -6.70 20.41
N VAL A 236 -12.37 -6.15 19.34
CA VAL A 236 -13.15 -6.90 18.34
C VAL A 236 -12.26 -7.85 17.57
N VAL A 237 -11.07 -7.38 17.19
CA VAL A 237 -10.05 -8.17 16.49
C VAL A 237 -9.52 -9.29 17.38
N GLN A 238 -9.21 -8.99 18.65
CA GLN A 238 -8.79 -9.96 19.66
C GLN A 238 -9.83 -11.08 19.85
N VAL A 239 -11.10 -10.73 20.11
CA VAL A 239 -12.21 -11.69 20.27
C VAL A 239 -12.40 -12.58 19.04
N LEU A 240 -12.22 -12.04 17.83
CA LEU A 240 -12.33 -12.82 16.59
C LEU A 240 -11.15 -13.76 16.36
N ILE A 241 -9.95 -13.40 16.81
CA ILE A 241 -8.76 -14.26 16.76
C ILE A 241 -8.84 -15.35 17.84
N GLU A 242 -9.36 -15.04 19.03
CA GLU A 242 -9.63 -16.04 20.08
C GLU A 242 -10.69 -17.06 19.64
N ALA A 243 -11.72 -16.63 18.90
CA ALA A 243 -12.76 -17.52 18.38
C ALA A 243 -12.31 -18.35 17.16
N CYS A 244 -11.36 -17.87 16.35
CA CYS A 244 -10.77 -18.61 15.25
C CYS A 244 -9.37 -18.04 14.90
N PRO A 245 -8.29 -18.58 15.48
CA PRO A 245 -6.93 -18.16 15.14
C PRO A 245 -6.65 -18.29 13.65
N GLU A 246 -7.20 -19.32 13.00
CA GLU A 246 -6.97 -19.62 11.58
C GLU A 246 -7.45 -18.52 10.64
N ALA A 247 -8.37 -17.66 11.08
CA ALA A 247 -8.83 -16.52 10.32
C ALA A 247 -7.71 -15.51 9.99
N ASN A 248 -6.57 -15.54 10.69
CA ASN A 248 -5.43 -14.65 10.45
C ASN A 248 -4.57 -15.06 9.23
N TRP A 249 -4.39 -16.38 8.97
CA TRP A 249 -3.62 -16.87 7.79
C TRP A 249 -4.44 -16.91 6.50
N TRP A 250 -5.77 -16.86 6.59
CA TRP A 250 -6.62 -17.00 5.41
C TRP A 250 -6.58 -15.74 4.55
N ALA A 251 -6.31 -15.92 3.26
CA ALA A 251 -6.36 -14.85 2.28
C ALA A 251 -7.74 -14.75 1.61
N ASP A 252 -8.16 -13.53 1.28
CA ASP A 252 -9.31 -13.26 0.42
C ASP A 252 -9.00 -13.54 -1.08
N ARG A 253 -9.97 -13.32 -1.97
CA ARG A 253 -9.82 -13.50 -3.43
C ARG A 253 -8.84 -12.52 -4.11
N ARG A 254 -8.31 -11.51 -3.39
CA ARG A 254 -7.23 -10.62 -3.84
C ARG A 254 -5.86 -11.07 -3.31
N GLY A 255 -5.80 -12.17 -2.56
CA GLY A 255 -4.60 -12.63 -1.86
C GLY A 255 -4.29 -11.85 -0.58
N ARG A 256 -5.21 -10.99 -0.10
CA ARG A 256 -5.01 -10.17 1.09
C ARG A 256 -5.33 -10.98 2.34
N THR A 257 -4.44 -10.94 3.32
CA THR A 257 -4.71 -11.38 4.70
C THR A 257 -5.37 -10.22 5.49
N PRO A 258 -5.90 -10.44 6.71
CA PRO A 258 -6.52 -9.36 7.50
C PRO A 258 -5.59 -8.17 7.74
N LEU A 259 -4.29 -8.41 7.94
CA LEU A 259 -3.29 -7.35 8.11
C LEU A 259 -3.10 -6.49 6.84
N HIS A 260 -3.26 -7.05 5.65
CA HIS A 260 -3.29 -6.24 4.41
C HIS A 260 -4.53 -5.34 4.37
N ALA A 261 -5.69 -5.85 4.78
CA ALA A 261 -6.93 -5.07 4.84
C ALA A 261 -6.84 -3.96 5.90
N ALA A 262 -6.26 -4.24 7.07
CA ALA A 262 -6.02 -3.26 8.11
C ALA A 262 -5.21 -2.05 7.58
N PHE A 263 -4.15 -2.28 6.81
CA PHE A 263 -3.40 -1.19 6.18
C PHE A 263 -4.14 -0.54 4.99
N GLU A 264 -4.81 -1.31 4.12
CA GLU A 264 -5.53 -0.77 2.94
C GLU A 264 -6.71 0.14 3.32
N PHE A 265 -7.32 -0.05 4.49
CA PHE A 265 -8.43 0.77 5.00
C PHE A 265 -8.06 1.75 6.13
N GLY A 266 -6.80 1.78 6.56
CA GLY A 266 -6.35 2.71 7.60
C GLY A 266 -6.88 2.39 9.00
N ALA A 267 -6.80 1.12 9.42
CA ALA A 267 -7.07 0.69 10.78
C ALA A 267 -6.09 1.32 11.79
N PRO A 268 -6.49 1.51 13.07
CA PRO A 268 -5.63 2.10 14.08
C PRO A 268 -4.41 1.22 14.41
N ALA A 269 -3.40 1.82 15.03
CA ALA A 269 -2.14 1.16 15.34
C ALA A 269 -2.33 -0.08 16.22
N ASP A 270 -3.25 -0.02 17.18
CA ASP A 270 -3.51 -1.09 18.15
C ASP A 270 -4.07 -2.35 17.47
N VAL A 271 -4.97 -2.17 16.49
CA VAL A 271 -5.50 -3.26 15.64
C VAL A 271 -4.37 -3.92 14.85
N CYS A 272 -3.47 -3.12 14.27
CA CYS A 272 -2.30 -3.65 13.56
C CYS A 272 -1.36 -4.39 14.52
N GLY A 273 -1.13 -3.84 15.73
CA GLY A 273 -0.31 -4.42 16.78
C GLY A 273 -0.82 -5.79 17.25
N VAL A 274 -2.13 -5.94 17.48
CA VAL A 274 -2.77 -7.23 17.83
C VAL A 274 -2.61 -8.25 16.69
N LEU A 275 -2.82 -7.84 15.43
CA LEU A 275 -2.65 -8.73 14.27
C LEU A 275 -1.20 -9.19 14.07
N ILE A 276 -0.23 -8.36 14.45
CA ILE A 276 1.21 -8.69 14.40
C ILE A 276 1.60 -9.59 15.59
N SER A 277 1.25 -9.24 16.82
CA SER A 277 1.62 -10.02 18.02
C SER A 277 1.00 -11.41 18.05
N THR A 278 -0.22 -11.57 17.52
CA THR A 278 -0.86 -12.88 17.34
C THR A 278 -0.26 -13.69 16.19
N ALA A 279 0.43 -13.06 15.23
CA ALA A 279 1.20 -13.73 14.19
C ALA A 279 2.59 -14.19 14.66
N THR A 280 3.19 -13.50 15.64
CA THR A 280 4.60 -13.68 16.06
C THR A 280 4.78 -14.26 17.47
N GLY A 281 3.69 -14.46 18.23
CA GLY A 281 3.73 -15.01 19.59
C GLY A 281 4.15 -16.49 19.68
N ALA A 282 4.18 -17.03 20.91
CA ALA A 282 4.63 -18.41 21.18
C ALA A 282 3.52 -19.49 21.07
N GLY A 283 2.41 -19.20 20.39
CA GLY A 283 1.27 -20.12 20.27
C GLY A 283 1.44 -21.13 19.14
N ALA A 284 0.78 -22.29 19.23
CA ALA A 284 0.82 -23.37 18.22
C ALA A 284 0.23 -23.01 16.83
N ALA A 285 -0.15 -21.75 16.63
CA ALA A 285 -0.69 -21.21 15.40
C ALA A 285 0.18 -20.05 14.84
N ALA A 286 1.11 -19.49 15.64
CA ALA A 286 1.95 -18.38 15.21
C ALA A 286 2.94 -18.82 14.13
N ASP A 287 3.07 -17.99 13.09
CA ASP A 287 4.00 -18.20 11.99
C ASP A 287 4.43 -16.82 11.44
N PRO A 288 5.70 -16.40 11.65
CA PRO A 288 6.25 -15.19 11.08
C PRO A 288 6.12 -15.10 9.54
N SER A 289 5.96 -16.24 8.83
CA SER A 289 5.73 -16.24 7.38
C SER A 289 4.47 -15.45 6.96
N LEU A 290 3.50 -15.26 7.87
CA LEU A 290 2.31 -14.44 7.64
C LEU A 290 2.67 -12.97 7.33
N LEU A 291 3.68 -12.40 7.99
CA LEU A 291 4.19 -11.05 7.68
C LEU A 291 4.88 -11.00 6.31
N GLY A 292 5.22 -12.16 5.74
CA GLY A 292 5.79 -12.36 4.42
C GLY A 292 4.80 -12.84 3.35
N ALA A 293 3.52 -13.06 3.65
CA ALA A 293 2.54 -13.51 2.67
C ALA A 293 2.25 -12.40 1.62
N PRO A 294 2.35 -12.65 0.30
CA PRO A 294 2.13 -11.62 -0.72
C PRO A 294 0.69 -11.60 -1.29
N ASP A 295 0.15 -10.40 -1.53
CA ASP A 295 -1.10 -10.22 -2.29
C ASP A 295 -0.96 -10.58 -3.79
N HIS A 296 -2.06 -10.53 -4.56
CA HIS A 296 -2.02 -10.81 -6.00
C HIS A 296 -1.20 -9.81 -6.85
N ALA A 297 -0.75 -8.69 -6.28
CA ALA A 297 0.22 -7.77 -6.89
C ALA A 297 1.64 -7.97 -6.33
N GLY A 298 1.86 -8.94 -5.45
CA GLY A 298 3.15 -9.27 -4.83
C GLY A 298 3.50 -8.44 -3.59
N ASN A 299 2.61 -7.54 -3.15
CA ASN A 299 2.85 -6.72 -1.97
C ASN A 299 2.75 -7.59 -0.71
N THR A 300 3.74 -7.52 0.17
CA THR A 300 3.62 -8.04 1.55
C THR A 300 2.82 -7.05 2.42
N PRO A 301 2.40 -7.43 3.65
CA PRO A 301 1.85 -6.49 4.61
C PRO A 301 2.70 -5.23 4.80
N LEU A 302 4.04 -5.36 4.80
CA LEU A 302 4.95 -4.22 4.95
C LEU A 302 4.87 -3.23 3.77
N HIS A 303 4.66 -3.71 2.54
CA HIS A 303 4.43 -2.85 1.39
C HIS A 303 3.15 -1.99 1.58
N LYS A 304 2.08 -2.59 2.11
CA LYS A 304 0.84 -1.85 2.45
C LYS A 304 1.06 -0.90 3.62
N ALA A 305 1.76 -1.32 4.68
CA ALA A 305 2.07 -0.48 5.84
C ALA A 305 2.86 0.79 5.44
N CYS A 306 3.80 0.66 4.51
CA CYS A 306 4.55 1.78 3.95
C CYS A 306 3.65 2.74 3.15
N GLY A 307 2.84 2.22 2.21
CA GLY A 307 1.89 3.05 1.45
C GLY A 307 0.80 3.71 2.31
N ALA A 308 0.38 3.04 3.38
CA ALA A 308 -0.56 3.57 4.38
C ALA A 308 0.09 4.48 5.43
N ARG A 309 1.41 4.75 5.33
CA ARG A 309 2.19 5.61 6.24
C ARG A 309 2.07 5.19 7.72
N ALA A 310 2.08 3.89 8.01
CA ALA A 310 1.96 3.30 9.35
C ALA A 310 2.98 3.85 10.37
N SER A 311 2.68 3.74 11.67
CA SER A 311 3.57 4.27 12.74
C SER A 311 4.96 3.63 12.70
N LEU A 312 5.95 4.33 13.30
CA LEU A 312 7.31 3.80 13.38
C LEU A 312 7.35 2.51 14.25
N GLU A 313 6.50 2.39 15.27
CA GLU A 313 6.42 1.16 16.09
C GLU A 313 5.89 -0.03 15.30
N ILE A 314 4.87 0.14 14.44
CA ILE A 314 4.35 -0.93 13.58
C ILE A 314 5.44 -1.41 12.60
N LEU A 315 6.15 -0.47 11.98
CA LEU A 315 7.24 -0.83 11.07
C LEU A 315 8.41 -1.48 11.81
N ARG A 316 8.66 -1.13 13.08
CA ARG A 316 9.63 -1.80 13.95
C ARG A 316 9.21 -3.23 14.27
N SER A 317 8.03 -3.46 14.83
CA SER A 317 7.59 -4.80 15.24
C SER A 317 7.47 -5.79 14.08
N MET A 318 7.10 -5.33 12.88
CA MET A 318 7.13 -6.16 11.68
C MET A 318 8.55 -6.56 11.25
N LEU A 319 9.52 -5.65 11.37
CA LEU A 319 10.92 -5.89 10.99
C LEU A 319 11.74 -6.58 12.09
N GLU A 320 11.30 -6.51 13.35
CA GLU A 320 11.87 -7.28 14.47
C GLU A 320 11.52 -8.77 14.34
N ALA A 321 10.38 -9.09 13.72
CA ALA A 321 9.96 -10.46 13.41
C ALA A 321 10.56 -11.01 12.10
N ASP A 322 10.61 -10.22 11.02
CA ASP A 322 11.35 -10.57 9.79
C ASP A 322 11.99 -9.31 9.14
N PRO A 323 13.30 -9.09 9.36
CA PRO A 323 14.04 -7.99 8.73
C PRO A 323 14.08 -8.08 7.20
N SER A 324 13.97 -9.29 6.62
CA SER A 324 14.09 -9.50 5.18
C SER A 324 12.96 -8.85 4.38
N LEU A 325 11.81 -8.60 5.01
CA LEU A 325 10.66 -7.91 4.43
C LEU A 325 11.02 -6.54 3.84
N ALA A 326 12.01 -5.83 4.42
CA ALA A 326 12.47 -4.54 3.91
C ALA A 326 13.15 -4.62 2.54
N ALA A 327 13.76 -5.77 2.21
CA ALA A 327 14.47 -6.01 0.95
C ALA A 327 13.63 -6.82 -0.07
N ARG A 328 12.50 -7.40 0.36
CA ARG A 328 11.58 -8.13 -0.53
C ARG A 328 10.81 -7.18 -1.45
N THR A 329 10.37 -7.71 -2.60
CA THR A 329 9.85 -6.91 -3.71
C THR A 329 8.52 -7.43 -4.25
N ASN A 330 7.68 -6.51 -4.75
CA ASN A 330 6.39 -6.82 -5.37
C ASN A 330 6.53 -7.21 -6.86
N ARG A 331 5.41 -7.47 -7.56
CA ARG A 331 5.44 -7.86 -8.99
C ARG A 331 5.89 -6.75 -9.96
N ALA A 332 5.87 -5.49 -9.54
CA ALA A 332 6.42 -4.37 -10.32
C ALA A 332 7.92 -4.14 -10.04
N GLY A 333 8.46 -4.77 -8.99
CA GLY A 333 9.85 -4.69 -8.59
C GLY A 333 10.15 -3.58 -7.56
N GLU A 334 9.15 -2.89 -7.03
CA GLU A 334 9.31 -2.01 -5.86
C GLU A 334 9.72 -2.80 -4.61
N VAL A 335 10.42 -2.12 -3.70
CA VAL A 335 10.53 -2.46 -2.28
C VAL A 335 9.53 -1.62 -1.45
N PRO A 336 9.23 -1.96 -0.18
CA PRO A 336 8.32 -1.15 0.66
C PRO A 336 8.71 0.33 0.77
N LEU A 337 10.02 0.64 0.73
CA LEU A 337 10.55 2.01 0.74
C LEU A 337 10.10 2.86 -0.48
N CYS A 338 9.81 2.25 -1.63
CA CYS A 338 9.26 2.96 -2.79
C CYS A 338 7.82 3.41 -2.53
N LEU A 339 6.98 2.51 -1.99
CA LEU A 339 5.58 2.83 -1.68
C LEU A 339 5.45 3.84 -0.52
N LEU A 340 6.38 3.84 0.44
CA LEU A 340 6.48 4.91 1.43
C LEU A 340 6.72 6.28 0.76
N TRP A 341 7.57 6.32 -0.27
CA TRP A 341 7.92 7.53 -1.00
C TRP A 341 6.80 8.02 -1.92
N GLU A 342 6.10 7.11 -2.59
CA GLU A 342 4.95 7.43 -3.45
C GLU A 342 3.74 7.91 -2.65
N ALA A 343 3.64 7.54 -1.37
CA ALA A 343 2.65 8.06 -0.41
C ALA A 343 3.01 9.42 0.21
N MET A 344 4.09 10.08 -0.25
CA MET A 344 4.52 11.40 0.24
C MET A 344 4.23 12.51 -0.77
N THR A 345 3.94 13.69 -0.26
CA THR A 345 3.95 14.93 -1.05
C THR A 345 5.39 15.40 -1.31
N GLU A 346 5.58 16.22 -2.35
CA GLU A 346 6.88 16.82 -2.64
C GLU A 346 7.40 17.68 -1.47
N ARG A 347 6.50 18.34 -0.71
CA ARG A 347 6.87 19.14 0.48
C ARG A 347 7.50 18.25 1.56
N GLU A 348 6.90 17.10 1.84
CA GLU A 348 7.40 16.13 2.82
C GLU A 348 8.70 15.46 2.36
N MET A 349 8.83 15.13 1.07
CA MET A 349 10.11 14.69 0.48
C MET A 349 11.21 15.70 0.80
N HIS A 350 11.03 16.96 0.37
CA HIS A 350 12.02 18.01 0.54
C HIS A 350 12.38 18.25 2.02
N ALA A 351 11.40 18.25 2.92
CA ALA A 351 11.62 18.49 4.35
C ALA A 351 12.26 17.29 5.08
N ALA A 352 11.86 16.06 4.77
CA ALA A 352 12.49 14.85 5.30
C ALA A 352 13.95 14.75 4.85
N ILE A 353 14.24 15.11 3.60
CA ILE A 353 15.60 15.13 3.07
C ILE A 353 16.41 16.29 3.67
N ARG A 354 16.06 17.55 3.36
CA ARG A 354 16.92 18.71 3.61
C ARG A 354 17.00 19.07 5.10
N GLY A 355 15.93 18.80 5.86
CA GLY A 355 15.83 19.18 7.28
C GLY A 355 15.45 20.64 7.51
N VAL A 356 15.15 21.38 6.45
CA VAL A 356 14.71 22.78 6.44
C VAL A 356 13.27 22.82 5.92
N PRO A 357 12.35 23.61 6.52
CA PRO A 357 11.01 23.79 5.96
C PRO A 357 11.09 24.47 4.59
N VAL A 358 10.31 23.99 3.62
CA VAL A 358 10.17 24.67 2.33
C VAL A 358 9.23 25.85 2.54
N GLY A 359 9.81 27.04 2.72
CA GLY A 359 9.07 28.29 2.92
C GLY A 359 8.32 28.71 1.67
N ASP A 360 7.02 28.46 1.68
CA ASP A 360 6.04 28.95 0.70
C ASP A 360 4.71 29.13 1.45
N PHE A 361 4.62 30.27 2.15
CA PHE A 361 3.45 30.69 2.92
C PHE A 361 2.24 30.75 1.99
N ARG A 362 1.10 30.21 2.41
CA ARG A 362 -0.15 30.34 1.64
C ARG A 362 -0.54 31.81 1.58
N GLY A 363 -1.20 32.21 0.49
CA GLY A 363 -1.80 33.54 0.31
C GLY A 363 -3.06 33.78 1.16
N GLU A 364 -3.09 33.22 2.36
CA GLU A 364 -4.03 33.48 3.45
C GLU A 364 -3.12 33.76 4.65
N ASP A 365 -2.94 35.04 5.01
CA ASP A 365 -1.96 35.42 6.03
C ASP A 365 -2.31 34.76 7.38
N PRO A 366 -1.40 33.99 7.99
CA PRO A 366 -1.67 33.31 9.25
C PRO A 366 -1.88 34.35 10.35
N THR A 367 -3.01 34.27 11.06
CA THR A 367 -3.50 35.37 11.88
C THR A 367 -2.66 35.64 13.14
N THR A 368 -1.83 34.66 13.54
CA THR A 368 -0.94 34.75 14.69
C THR A 368 0.41 34.07 14.42
N GLU A 369 1.48 34.55 15.06
CA GLU A 369 2.80 33.90 15.03
C GLU A 369 2.78 32.47 15.61
N ASP A 370 1.87 32.22 16.57
CA ASP A 370 1.72 30.91 17.22
C ASP A 370 1.13 29.83 16.30
N GLU A 371 0.23 30.19 15.37
CA GLU A 371 -0.25 29.26 14.34
C GLU A 371 0.90 28.83 13.42
N VAL A 372 1.71 29.78 12.95
CA VAL A 372 2.91 29.51 12.13
C VAL A 372 3.91 28.63 12.87
N ARG A 373 4.14 28.92 14.16
CA ARG A 373 5.04 28.14 15.02
C ARG A 373 4.54 26.70 15.16
N ARG A 374 3.26 26.51 15.48
CA ARG A 374 2.62 25.21 15.65
C ARG A 374 2.69 24.36 14.38
N GLU A 375 2.34 24.92 13.22
CA GLU A 375 2.43 24.23 11.92
C GLU A 375 3.87 23.87 11.55
N THR A 376 4.82 24.79 11.80
CA THR A 376 6.24 24.54 11.54
C THR A 376 6.81 23.43 12.42
N GLU A 377 6.40 23.35 13.69
CA GLU A 377 6.83 22.29 14.62
C GLU A 377 6.18 20.93 14.28
N GLU A 378 4.90 20.91 13.93
CA GLU A 378 4.19 19.73 13.46
C GLU A 378 4.85 19.16 12.19
N PHE A 379 5.15 20.00 11.21
CA PHE A 379 5.84 19.62 9.97
C PHE A 379 7.28 19.12 10.22
N ARG A 380 8.02 19.72 11.17
CA ARG A 380 9.35 19.21 11.60
C ARG A 380 9.24 17.80 12.21
N ARG A 381 8.18 17.53 12.99
CA ARG A 381 7.90 16.23 13.62
C ARG A 381 7.57 15.15 12.58
N GLU A 382 6.76 15.47 11.57
CA GLU A 382 6.50 14.54 10.47
C GLU A 382 7.76 14.26 9.66
N ALA A 383 8.54 15.29 9.32
CA ALA A 383 9.80 15.14 8.60
C ALA A 383 10.85 14.33 9.40
N SER A 384 10.87 14.40 10.74
CA SER A 384 11.76 13.59 11.58
C SER A 384 11.29 12.14 11.71
N ALA A 385 9.99 11.91 11.91
CA ALA A 385 9.40 10.57 11.91
C ALA A 385 9.62 9.86 10.56
N LEU A 386 9.47 10.58 9.45
CA LEU A 386 9.72 10.06 8.11
C LEU A 386 11.21 9.74 7.86
N ARG A 387 12.14 10.58 8.31
CA ARG A 387 13.58 10.24 8.34
C ARG A 387 13.85 8.95 9.12
N ALA A 388 13.18 8.75 10.25
CA ALA A 388 13.32 7.54 11.04
C ALA A 388 12.80 6.31 10.28
N ARG A 389 11.62 6.38 9.64
CA ARG A 389 11.08 5.29 8.79
C ARG A 389 12.04 4.91 7.65
N ILE A 390 12.59 5.89 6.94
CA ILE A 390 13.53 5.66 5.83
C ILE A 390 14.82 4.98 6.35
N ARG A 391 15.38 5.48 7.46
CA ARG A 391 16.54 4.86 8.11
C ARG A 391 16.28 3.43 8.58
N LEU A 392 15.10 3.18 9.14
CA LEU A 392 14.69 1.86 9.63
C LEU A 392 14.66 0.82 8.50
N LEU A 393 13.97 1.15 7.40
CA LEU A 393 13.87 0.29 6.22
C LEU A 393 15.24 0.03 5.60
N LEU A 394 16.08 1.07 5.45
CA LEU A 394 17.44 0.92 4.93
C LEU A 394 18.32 0.06 5.86
N ARG A 395 18.30 0.28 7.18
CA ARG A 395 19.10 -0.53 8.13
C ARG A 395 18.65 -1.99 8.14
N ALA A 396 17.35 -2.26 8.24
CA ALA A 396 16.83 -3.63 8.23
C ALA A 396 17.19 -4.36 6.93
N SER A 397 17.11 -3.68 5.77
CA SER A 397 17.46 -4.27 4.47
C SER A 397 18.96 -4.53 4.25
N HIS A 398 19.85 -3.79 4.92
CA HIS A 398 21.31 -3.88 4.71
C HIS A 398 22.03 -4.70 5.77
N HIS A 399 21.63 -4.60 7.04
CA HIS A 399 22.27 -5.30 8.16
C HIS A 399 21.40 -6.41 8.77
N GLY A 400 20.14 -6.57 8.33
CA GLY A 400 19.21 -7.54 8.92
C GLY A 400 18.78 -7.18 10.35
N THR A 401 18.92 -5.92 10.77
CA THR A 401 18.67 -5.49 12.15
C THR A 401 17.86 -4.20 12.24
N VAL A 402 16.97 -4.14 13.23
CA VAL A 402 16.14 -2.97 13.55
C VAL A 402 16.81 -2.04 14.58
N SER A 403 17.67 -2.60 15.44
CA SER A 403 18.41 -1.91 16.51
C SER A 403 19.18 -0.68 16.02
N ASP A 404 19.26 0.35 16.87
CA ASP A 404 20.06 1.53 16.56
C ASP A 404 21.57 1.30 16.77
N THR A 405 21.95 0.46 17.72
CA THR A 405 23.30 -0.14 17.82
C THR A 405 23.41 -1.31 16.85
N LEU A 406 24.53 -1.41 16.13
CA LEU A 406 24.80 -2.51 15.22
C LEU A 406 25.67 -3.58 15.90
N PRO A 407 25.56 -4.86 15.49
CA PRO A 407 26.44 -5.91 16.00
C PRO A 407 27.90 -5.64 15.65
N LEU A 408 28.82 -6.16 16.46
CA LEU A 408 30.26 -6.10 16.20
C LEU A 408 30.62 -6.87 14.91
N THR A 409 31.75 -6.52 14.30
CA THR A 409 32.46 -7.38 13.34
C THR A 409 33.19 -8.50 14.07
N ASP A 410 33.65 -9.51 13.33
CA ASP A 410 34.48 -10.61 13.86
C ASP A 410 35.83 -10.11 14.40
N GLU A 411 36.25 -8.90 14.02
CA GLU A 411 37.43 -8.18 14.52
C GLU A 411 37.15 -7.35 15.80
N GLY A 412 35.93 -7.40 16.34
CA GLY A 412 35.54 -6.68 17.57
C GLY A 412 35.26 -5.19 17.39
N VAL A 413 35.09 -4.70 16.16
CA VAL A 413 34.78 -3.30 15.85
C VAL A 413 33.26 -3.12 15.69
N GLU A 414 32.69 -2.02 16.18
CA GLU A 414 31.28 -1.70 15.93
C GLU A 414 31.05 -1.40 14.43
N ARG A 415 30.18 -2.20 13.80
CA ARG A 415 29.75 -1.99 12.40
C ARG A 415 29.13 -0.60 12.24
N LYS A 416 29.50 0.13 11.19
CA LYS A 416 28.99 1.49 10.94
C LYS A 416 27.83 1.45 9.95
N PHE A 417 26.72 2.13 10.28
CA PHE A 417 25.59 2.24 9.38
C PHE A 417 25.92 3.17 8.20
N ARG A 418 26.24 2.57 7.05
CA ARG A 418 26.55 3.28 5.80
C ARG A 418 25.28 3.50 5.00
N MET A 419 24.82 4.75 4.95
CA MET A 419 23.54 5.08 4.32
C MET A 419 23.60 4.93 2.80
N LEU A 420 24.75 5.22 2.18
CA LEU A 420 24.93 5.10 0.74
C LEU A 420 24.95 3.63 0.30
N HIS A 421 25.69 2.76 0.99
CA HIS A 421 25.74 1.33 0.70
C HIS A 421 24.35 0.69 0.82
N ALA A 422 23.61 0.99 1.89
CA ALA A 422 22.22 0.57 2.04
C ALA A 422 21.32 1.09 0.90
N ALA A 423 21.40 2.38 0.56
CA ALA A 423 20.58 2.99 -0.50
C ALA A 423 20.94 2.50 -1.92
N CYS A 424 22.16 1.99 -2.13
CA CYS A 424 22.58 1.36 -3.39
C CYS A 424 22.19 -0.13 -3.48
N GLY A 425 22.24 -0.86 -2.36
CA GLY A 425 21.77 -2.26 -2.29
C GLY A 425 20.26 -2.39 -2.46
N VAL A 426 19.50 -1.44 -1.90
CA VAL A 426 18.05 -1.32 -2.06
C VAL A 426 17.70 -0.63 -3.38
N ARG A 427 16.61 -1.04 -4.03
CA ARG A 427 16.07 -0.38 -5.23
C ARG A 427 15.30 0.92 -4.88
N CYS A 428 15.93 1.81 -4.12
CA CYS A 428 15.26 2.98 -3.56
C CYS A 428 14.92 4.05 -4.63
N PRO A 429 14.00 5.00 -4.34
CA PRO A 429 13.64 6.08 -5.27
C PRO A 429 14.82 6.98 -5.64
N ARG A 430 14.90 7.39 -6.91
CA ARG A 430 16.02 8.20 -7.42
C ARG A 430 16.31 9.45 -6.59
N LEU A 431 15.29 10.24 -6.25
CA LEU A 431 15.49 11.49 -5.51
C LEU A 431 16.10 11.23 -4.12
N LEU A 432 15.70 10.14 -3.46
CA LEU A 432 16.32 9.73 -2.20
C LEU A 432 17.80 9.39 -2.41
N LEU A 433 18.15 8.61 -3.43
CA LEU A 433 19.54 8.22 -3.68
C LEU A 433 20.43 9.41 -4.12
N ASP A 434 19.96 10.28 -5.01
CA ASP A 434 20.70 11.49 -5.43
C ASP A 434 21.02 12.38 -4.20
N LEU A 435 20.14 12.40 -3.18
CA LEU A 435 20.31 13.23 -1.98
C LEU A 435 21.05 12.51 -0.82
N VAL A 436 21.02 11.17 -0.76
CA VAL A 436 21.98 10.40 0.04
C VAL A 436 23.39 10.57 -0.54
N LEU A 437 23.55 10.50 -1.86
CA LEU A 437 24.80 10.80 -2.56
C LEU A 437 25.31 12.21 -2.25
N GLU A 438 24.47 13.24 -2.25
CA GLU A 438 24.88 14.59 -1.86
C GLU A 438 25.43 14.68 -0.43
N ARG A 439 24.78 14.00 0.54
CA ARG A 439 25.10 14.14 1.96
C ARG A 439 26.18 13.16 2.47
N HIS A 440 26.36 12.03 1.79
CA HIS A 440 27.26 10.93 2.18
C HIS A 440 28.37 10.67 1.14
N ARG A 441 28.84 11.70 0.41
CA ARG A 441 29.86 11.57 -0.66
C ARG A 441 31.12 10.79 -0.26
N GLY A 442 31.57 10.89 0.99
CA GLY A 442 32.73 10.16 1.50
C GLY A 442 32.56 8.63 1.43
N GLU A 443 31.35 8.13 1.72
CA GLU A 443 31.05 6.69 1.70
C GLU A 443 31.24 6.08 0.30
N ALA A 444 31.18 6.86 -0.79
CA ALA A 444 31.33 6.34 -2.15
C ALA A 444 32.72 5.76 -2.45
N ALA A 445 33.75 6.16 -1.69
CA ALA A 445 35.11 5.62 -1.79
C ALA A 445 35.40 4.50 -0.78
N GLU A 446 34.51 4.29 0.20
CA GLU A 446 34.71 3.33 1.29
C GLU A 446 34.06 1.96 0.99
N ARG A 447 34.56 0.93 1.69
CA ARG A 447 33.93 -0.40 1.74
C ARG A 447 32.97 -0.49 2.92
N ASP A 448 31.90 -1.27 2.77
CA ASP A 448 31.11 -1.72 3.91
C ASP A 448 31.83 -2.83 4.70
N GLU A 449 31.18 -3.27 5.76
CA GLU A 449 31.66 -4.30 6.70
C GLU A 449 31.76 -5.71 6.07
N GLU A 450 31.22 -5.91 4.87
CA GLU A 450 31.35 -7.13 4.05
C GLU A 450 32.44 -6.98 2.97
N GLY A 451 33.01 -5.77 2.83
CA GLY A 451 34.00 -5.45 1.81
C GLY A 451 33.41 -4.94 0.47
N ASN A 452 32.09 -4.78 0.32
CA ASN A 452 31.49 -4.26 -0.91
C ASN A 452 31.73 -2.75 -1.05
N THR A 453 31.78 -2.25 -2.29
CA THR A 453 31.67 -0.81 -2.58
C THR A 453 30.23 -0.44 -2.94
N ALA A 454 29.85 0.83 -2.72
CA ALA A 454 28.52 1.32 -3.10
C ALA A 454 28.19 1.08 -4.59
N LEU A 455 29.18 1.23 -5.50
CA LEU A 455 29.02 0.88 -6.92
C LEU A 455 28.78 -0.62 -7.14
N GLY A 456 29.51 -1.50 -6.41
CA GLY A 456 29.31 -2.93 -6.48
C GLY A 456 27.88 -3.32 -6.09
N LEU A 457 27.39 -2.81 -4.96
CA LEU A 457 26.02 -3.02 -4.49
C LEU A 457 24.98 -2.49 -5.48
N ALA A 458 25.17 -1.29 -6.02
CA ALA A 458 24.28 -0.69 -7.01
C ALA A 458 24.18 -1.56 -8.28
N VAL A 459 25.32 -2.01 -8.83
CA VAL A 459 25.33 -2.89 -10.01
C VAL A 459 24.70 -4.26 -9.70
N LYS A 460 24.91 -4.80 -8.49
CA LYS A 460 24.33 -6.07 -8.01
C LYS A 460 22.81 -5.97 -7.85
N SER A 461 22.27 -4.83 -7.40
CA SER A 461 20.82 -4.58 -7.26
C SER A 461 20.12 -4.30 -8.60
N MET A 462 20.73 -3.50 -9.47
CA MET A 462 20.31 -3.32 -10.87
C MET A 462 20.28 -4.65 -11.64
N GLY A 463 21.30 -5.49 -11.47
CA GLY A 463 21.42 -6.79 -12.13
C GLY A 463 20.37 -7.81 -11.68
N ARG A 464 19.81 -7.66 -10.46
CA ARG A 464 18.63 -8.42 -10.02
C ARG A 464 17.37 -7.91 -10.75
N LEU A 465 17.13 -6.59 -10.73
CA LEU A 465 15.97 -5.95 -11.36
C LEU A 465 15.77 -6.40 -12.82
N ARG A 466 16.84 -6.42 -13.62
CA ARG A 466 16.69 -6.79 -15.04
C ARG A 466 16.29 -8.25 -15.23
N ARG A 467 16.72 -9.17 -14.34
CA ARG A 467 16.24 -10.57 -14.37
C ARG A 467 14.77 -10.66 -13.95
N ASP A 468 14.37 -9.94 -12.91
CA ASP A 468 12.97 -9.90 -12.43
C ASP A 468 12.02 -9.45 -13.55
N VAL A 469 12.36 -8.35 -14.24
CA VAL A 469 11.62 -7.84 -15.41
C VAL A 469 11.55 -8.88 -16.52
N ALA A 470 12.68 -9.50 -16.87
CA ALA A 470 12.72 -10.50 -17.94
C ALA A 470 11.91 -11.78 -17.62
N ILE A 471 11.70 -12.09 -16.34
CA ILE A 471 10.81 -13.17 -15.87
C ILE A 471 9.35 -12.71 -15.95
N ALA A 472 9.04 -11.50 -15.47
CA ALA A 472 7.68 -10.94 -15.50
C ALA A 472 7.13 -10.84 -16.94
N SER A 473 7.95 -10.39 -17.91
CA SER A 473 7.55 -10.35 -19.32
C SER A 473 7.21 -11.73 -19.89
N ARG A 474 7.96 -12.78 -19.49
CA ARG A 474 7.66 -14.17 -19.91
C ARG A 474 6.34 -14.66 -19.35
N HIS A 475 6.11 -14.51 -18.04
CA HIS A 475 4.84 -14.94 -17.44
C HIS A 475 3.64 -14.16 -18.00
N GLN A 476 3.78 -12.86 -18.29
CA GLN A 476 2.73 -12.09 -18.97
C GLN A 476 2.44 -12.63 -20.40
N GLN A 477 3.47 -13.11 -21.10
CA GLN A 477 3.33 -13.75 -22.41
C GLN A 477 2.70 -15.16 -22.31
N GLU A 478 3.06 -15.93 -21.28
CA GLU A 478 2.49 -17.26 -20.99
C GLU A 478 1.01 -17.18 -20.58
N ASP A 479 0.62 -16.24 -19.70
CA ASP A 479 -0.78 -16.05 -19.30
C ASP A 479 -1.65 -15.55 -20.46
N ARG A 480 -1.10 -14.73 -21.37
CA ARG A 480 -1.75 -14.38 -22.65
C ARG A 480 -1.97 -15.62 -23.52
N LEU A 481 -0.96 -16.48 -23.68
CA LEU A 481 -1.06 -17.73 -24.44
C LEU A 481 -2.03 -18.75 -23.80
N ARG A 482 -2.16 -18.74 -22.46
CA ARG A 482 -3.11 -19.57 -21.70
C ARG A 482 -4.53 -18.99 -21.66
N GLY A 483 -4.82 -17.92 -22.40
CA GLY A 483 -6.15 -17.31 -22.46
C GLY A 483 -6.61 -16.63 -21.16
N ARG A 484 -5.71 -16.41 -20.19
CA ARG A 484 -6.01 -15.80 -18.88
C ARG A 484 -5.99 -14.27 -18.96
N SER A 485 -6.66 -13.71 -19.96
CA SER A 485 -6.71 -12.26 -20.17
C SER A 485 -7.63 -11.57 -19.15
N ALA A 486 -7.06 -11.16 -18.02
CA ALA A 486 -7.51 -9.91 -17.39
C ALA A 486 -7.32 -8.78 -18.42
N SER A 487 -8.34 -7.94 -18.63
CA SER A 487 -8.41 -7.02 -19.76
C SER A 487 -7.47 -5.81 -19.61
N PHE A 488 -6.21 -5.98 -19.99
CA PHE A 488 -5.22 -4.89 -20.09
C PHE A 488 -4.72 -4.73 -21.53
N SER A 489 -5.08 -3.59 -22.12
CA SER A 489 -4.73 -3.22 -23.50
C SER A 489 -3.22 -3.13 -23.69
N SER A 490 -2.69 -3.94 -24.60
CA SER A 490 -1.28 -3.95 -24.98
C SER A 490 -0.89 -2.76 -25.85
N CYS A 491 0.33 -2.26 -25.68
CA CYS A 491 1.04 -1.51 -26.72
C CYS A 491 2.47 -2.03 -26.84
N SER A 492 2.96 -2.19 -28.06
CA SER A 492 4.23 -2.87 -28.36
C SER A 492 4.97 -2.16 -29.48
N THR A 493 6.12 -1.54 -29.18
CA THR A 493 7.19 -1.23 -30.15
C THR A 493 8.44 -0.79 -29.38
N LEU A 494 9.59 -1.41 -29.66
CA LEU A 494 10.91 -0.94 -29.24
C LEU A 494 11.64 -0.29 -30.42
N SER A 495 11.78 1.03 -30.42
CA SER A 495 12.80 1.76 -31.17
C SER A 495 12.79 3.26 -30.81
N SER A 496 13.97 3.86 -30.64
CA SER A 496 14.25 5.30 -30.77
C SER A 496 13.49 6.29 -29.85
N ILE A 497 14.01 6.52 -28.64
CA ILE A 497 14.14 7.88 -28.09
C ILE A 497 15.56 8.06 -27.54
N SER A 498 16.36 8.87 -28.22
CA SER A 498 17.47 9.61 -27.60
C SER A 498 16.99 11.03 -27.30
N SER A 499 17.60 11.70 -26.31
CA SER A 499 17.21 13.04 -25.85
C SER A 499 15.79 13.16 -25.25
N CYS A 500 15.65 12.78 -23.97
CA CYS A 500 14.64 13.31 -23.07
C CYS A 500 15.31 13.60 -21.72
N ARG A 501 15.33 14.88 -21.29
CA ARG A 501 15.86 15.26 -19.96
C ARG A 501 14.79 15.04 -18.88
N SER A 502 15.24 14.57 -17.72
CA SER A 502 14.41 14.24 -16.55
C SER A 502 13.65 15.45 -15.99
N SER A 503 12.34 15.32 -15.78
CA SER A 503 11.64 15.92 -14.62
C SER A 503 10.18 15.46 -14.43
N THR A 504 9.41 15.17 -15.48
CA THR A 504 7.95 14.97 -15.37
C THR A 504 7.41 13.71 -16.05
N LEU A 505 7.06 12.69 -15.26
CA LEU A 505 6.31 11.50 -15.71
C LEU A 505 4.79 11.56 -15.38
N ALA A 506 4.33 12.66 -14.77
CA ALA A 506 2.95 12.84 -14.30
C ALA A 506 2.00 13.58 -15.26
N THR A 507 2.49 14.08 -16.41
CA THR A 507 1.76 15.05 -17.26
C THR A 507 1.77 14.73 -18.77
N ALA A 508 1.44 13.49 -19.12
CA ALA A 508 1.24 13.07 -20.52
C ALA A 508 -0.10 13.59 -21.11
N VAL A 509 -0.03 14.81 -21.65
CA VAL A 509 -1.00 15.55 -22.49
C VAL A 509 -2.17 14.75 -23.10
N LYS A 510 -3.41 15.22 -22.87
CA LYS A 510 -4.58 14.87 -23.71
C LYS A 510 -4.51 15.59 -25.07
N SER A 511 -3.93 14.94 -26.08
CA SER A 511 -4.15 15.28 -27.49
C SER A 511 -4.28 14.01 -28.34
N LYS A 512 -4.72 14.15 -29.60
CA LYS A 512 -5.25 13.03 -30.39
C LYS A 512 -4.16 12.06 -30.88
N GLY A 513 -4.10 10.86 -30.26
CA GLY A 513 -3.51 9.66 -30.86
C GLY A 513 -2.14 9.24 -30.31
N LYS A 514 -2.08 8.06 -29.68
CA LYS A 514 -0.88 7.31 -29.27
C LYS A 514 0.17 8.11 -28.46
N VAL A 515 -0.09 8.29 -27.18
CA VAL A 515 0.98 8.56 -26.20
C VAL A 515 1.87 7.31 -26.07
N LEU A 516 3.16 7.42 -26.37
CA LEU A 516 4.15 6.45 -25.91
C LEU A 516 4.49 6.78 -24.45
N ILE A 517 3.92 6.01 -23.53
CA ILE A 517 4.45 5.91 -22.17
C ILE A 517 5.72 5.05 -22.28
N PRO A 518 6.90 5.50 -21.83
CA PRO A 518 8.06 4.63 -21.72
C PRO A 518 7.71 3.45 -20.81
N ASP A 519 8.04 2.23 -21.22
CA ASP A 519 7.84 1.06 -20.36
C ASP A 519 8.47 1.34 -18.99
N GLU A 520 7.76 0.99 -17.93
CA GLU A 520 8.13 1.29 -16.56
C GLU A 520 9.50 0.66 -16.22
N ALA A 521 9.78 -0.50 -16.80
CA ALA A 521 11.10 -1.12 -16.80
C ALA A 521 12.19 -0.25 -17.47
N THR A 522 11.88 0.46 -18.57
CA THR A 522 12.82 1.39 -19.24
C THR A 522 13.09 2.61 -18.36
N SER A 523 12.08 3.14 -17.67
CA SER A 523 12.24 4.21 -16.68
C SER A 523 13.14 3.77 -15.51
N ARG A 524 12.93 2.55 -14.98
CA ARG A 524 13.80 1.94 -13.96
C ARG A 524 15.21 1.58 -14.50
N MET A 525 15.39 1.42 -15.81
CA MET A 525 16.71 1.21 -16.45
C MET A 525 17.48 2.53 -16.66
N LEU A 526 16.78 3.64 -17.01
CA LEU A 526 17.43 4.96 -17.05
C LEU A 526 17.98 5.38 -15.67
N TYR A 527 17.34 4.93 -14.59
CA TYR A 527 17.87 5.10 -13.24
C TYR A 527 19.24 4.42 -13.05
N ALA A 528 19.39 3.16 -13.49
CA ALA A 528 20.64 2.39 -13.41
C ALA A 528 21.84 3.14 -14.04
N LYS A 529 21.68 3.69 -15.24
CA LYS A 529 22.72 4.49 -15.92
C LYS A 529 23.22 5.65 -15.06
N ASN A 530 22.29 6.43 -14.50
CA ASN A 530 22.62 7.66 -13.78
C ASN A 530 23.36 7.36 -12.47
N VAL A 531 22.94 6.33 -11.72
CA VAL A 531 23.59 5.94 -10.45
C VAL A 531 25.04 5.49 -10.68
N ALA A 532 25.28 4.65 -11.70
CA ALA A 532 26.62 4.20 -12.04
C ALA A 532 27.52 5.38 -12.45
N SER A 533 27.02 6.30 -13.29
CA SER A 533 27.76 7.49 -13.73
C SER A 533 28.09 8.44 -12.56
N SER A 534 27.12 8.69 -11.65
CA SER A 534 27.34 9.50 -10.45
C SER A 534 28.40 8.91 -9.52
N LEU A 535 28.32 7.60 -9.22
CA LEU A 535 29.31 6.94 -8.36
C LEU A 535 30.70 6.88 -8.99
N LEU A 536 30.79 6.63 -10.30
CA LEU A 536 32.06 6.63 -11.03
C LEU A 536 32.66 8.04 -11.14
N SER A 537 31.87 9.10 -11.26
CA SER A 537 32.40 10.48 -11.27
C SER A 537 32.93 10.93 -9.91
N LEU A 538 32.42 10.39 -8.80
CA LEU A 538 32.96 10.60 -7.46
C LEU A 538 34.20 9.73 -7.17
N HIS A 539 34.22 8.47 -7.63
CA HIS A 539 35.34 7.55 -7.37
C HIS A 539 35.59 6.57 -8.54
N PRO A 540 36.32 6.98 -9.60
CA PRO A 540 36.53 6.14 -10.79
C PRO A 540 37.20 4.79 -10.51
N ARG A 541 38.08 4.74 -9.50
CA ARG A 541 38.78 3.51 -9.07
C ARG A 541 37.83 2.41 -8.57
N SER A 542 36.58 2.72 -8.25
CA SER A 542 35.57 1.71 -7.88
C SER A 542 35.28 0.71 -9.00
N ALA A 543 35.50 1.07 -10.28
CA ALA A 543 35.41 0.15 -11.42
C ALA A 543 36.39 -1.04 -11.34
N TYR A 544 37.50 -0.89 -10.61
CA TYR A 544 38.53 -1.92 -10.42
C TYR A 544 38.34 -2.70 -9.10
N SER A 545 37.33 -2.36 -8.30
CA SER A 545 37.06 -3.07 -7.04
C SER A 545 36.41 -4.42 -7.30
N ARG A 546 37.06 -5.50 -6.84
CA ARG A 546 36.48 -6.84 -6.86
C ARG A 546 35.40 -6.98 -5.77
N ASP A 547 34.29 -7.58 -6.14
CA ASP A 547 33.22 -8.08 -5.27
C ASP A 547 33.81 -9.13 -4.30
N PRO A 548 33.59 -9.00 -2.98
CA PRO A 548 34.21 -9.87 -1.98
C PRO A 548 33.69 -11.31 -2.02
N SER A 549 32.46 -11.53 -2.49
CA SER A 549 31.82 -12.85 -2.53
C SER A 549 32.19 -13.67 -3.78
N ASP A 550 32.38 -13.00 -4.91
CA ASP A 550 32.56 -13.64 -6.23
C ASP A 550 33.94 -13.39 -6.85
N GLY A 551 34.77 -12.52 -6.28
CA GLY A 551 36.03 -12.04 -6.86
C GLY A 551 35.86 -11.18 -8.12
N ARG A 552 34.62 -10.76 -8.42
CA ARG A 552 34.21 -10.17 -9.71
C ARG A 552 34.38 -8.67 -9.77
N TYR A 553 34.88 -8.17 -10.90
CA TYR A 553 34.78 -6.73 -11.21
C TYR A 553 33.31 -6.33 -11.48
N PRO A 554 32.92 -5.06 -11.27
CA PRO A 554 31.52 -4.64 -11.43
C PRO A 554 31.02 -4.83 -12.88
N LEU A 555 31.91 -4.73 -13.88
CA LEU A 555 31.59 -5.07 -15.28
C LEU A 555 31.11 -6.52 -15.44
N HIS A 556 31.77 -7.48 -14.77
CA HIS A 556 31.37 -8.89 -14.80
C HIS A 556 30.06 -9.12 -14.05
N VAL A 557 29.83 -8.40 -12.94
CA VAL A 557 28.55 -8.42 -12.22
C VAL A 557 27.40 -7.85 -13.08
N ALA A 558 27.64 -6.77 -13.82
CA ALA A 558 26.67 -6.16 -14.74
C ALA A 558 26.28 -7.12 -15.87
N LEU A 559 27.27 -7.69 -16.56
CA LEU A 559 27.06 -8.61 -17.68
C LEU A 559 26.41 -9.92 -17.22
N HIS A 560 26.80 -10.46 -16.05
CA HIS A 560 26.13 -11.60 -15.42
C HIS A 560 24.73 -11.26 -14.85
N GLY A 561 24.44 -9.97 -14.64
CA GLY A 561 23.08 -9.42 -14.44
C GLY A 561 22.24 -9.44 -15.72
N GLY A 562 22.85 -9.69 -16.89
CA GLY A 562 22.23 -9.59 -18.20
C GLY A 562 22.08 -8.15 -18.69
N MET A 563 22.80 -7.18 -18.11
CA MET A 563 22.74 -5.76 -18.52
C MET A 563 23.28 -5.53 -19.92
N THR A 564 22.68 -4.58 -20.64
CA THR A 564 23.17 -4.16 -21.96
C THR A 564 24.03 -2.91 -21.90
N TRP A 565 24.75 -2.69 -22.99
CA TRP A 565 25.30 -1.40 -23.40
C TRP A 565 24.27 -0.25 -23.30
N HIS A 566 23.05 -0.49 -23.76
CA HIS A 566 21.95 0.48 -23.79
C HIS A 566 21.39 0.82 -22.40
N ASP A 567 21.55 -0.06 -21.40
CA ASP A 567 21.24 0.23 -19.98
C ASP A 567 22.21 1.29 -19.41
N GLY A 568 23.26 1.62 -20.16
CA GLY A 568 24.24 2.66 -19.87
C GLY A 568 25.28 2.27 -18.84
N ALA A 569 24.89 1.58 -17.76
CA ALA A 569 25.80 1.17 -16.69
C ALA A 569 27.03 0.39 -17.20
N VAL A 570 26.84 -0.53 -18.16
CA VAL A 570 27.94 -1.26 -18.83
C VAL A 570 28.89 -0.31 -19.56
N ALA A 571 28.36 0.66 -20.30
CA ALA A 571 29.17 1.61 -21.07
C ALA A 571 29.91 2.63 -20.18
N GLU A 572 29.33 3.05 -19.05
CA GLU A 572 30.03 3.85 -18.05
C GLU A 572 31.16 3.05 -17.38
N LEU A 573 30.90 1.79 -17.02
CA LEU A 573 31.89 0.88 -16.43
C LEU A 573 33.07 0.60 -17.36
N VAL A 574 32.83 0.38 -18.66
CA VAL A 574 33.91 0.21 -19.65
C VAL A 574 34.70 1.50 -19.86
N ARG A 575 34.07 2.68 -19.80
CA ARG A 575 34.79 3.96 -19.90
C ARG A 575 35.66 4.27 -18.67
N ALA A 576 35.26 3.83 -17.47
CA ALA A 576 36.04 4.02 -16.25
C ALA A 576 37.08 2.90 -15.99
N GLY A 577 36.78 1.68 -16.42
CA GLY A 577 37.62 0.48 -16.26
C GLY A 577 37.84 -0.27 -17.57
N PRO A 578 38.44 0.34 -18.61
CA PRO A 578 38.53 -0.27 -19.94
C PRO A 578 39.40 -1.53 -19.94
N GLU A 579 40.47 -1.55 -19.14
CA GLU A 579 41.33 -2.72 -18.92
C GLU A 579 40.57 -3.97 -18.45
N VAL A 580 39.45 -3.80 -17.73
CA VAL A 580 38.66 -4.91 -17.19
C VAL A 580 38.07 -5.77 -18.33
N VAL A 581 37.84 -5.22 -19.52
CA VAL A 581 37.32 -5.95 -20.69
C VAL A 581 38.25 -7.09 -21.13
N THR A 582 39.56 -6.96 -20.90
CA THR A 582 40.57 -7.96 -21.28
C THR A 582 40.86 -8.97 -20.16
N VAL A 583 40.28 -8.78 -18.96
CA VAL A 583 40.43 -9.69 -17.82
C VAL A 583 39.35 -10.77 -17.89
N ARG A 584 39.73 -12.03 -17.65
CA ARG A 584 38.77 -13.15 -17.54
C ARG A 584 38.03 -13.11 -16.19
N ASP A 585 36.75 -13.46 -16.20
CA ASP A 585 35.93 -13.60 -15.01
C ASP A 585 36.50 -14.63 -14.02
N ALA A 586 36.54 -14.28 -12.73
CA ALA A 586 37.13 -15.15 -11.70
C ALA A 586 36.42 -16.50 -11.58
N ARG A 587 35.08 -16.51 -11.74
CA ARG A 587 34.25 -17.73 -11.63
C ARG A 587 34.09 -18.47 -12.96
N THR A 588 33.65 -17.78 -14.03
CA THR A 588 33.33 -18.44 -15.31
C THR A 588 34.52 -18.56 -16.27
N ARG A 589 35.64 -17.90 -15.99
CA ARG A 589 36.83 -17.81 -16.85
C ARG A 589 36.59 -17.24 -18.26
N MET A 590 35.39 -16.70 -18.51
CA MET A 590 35.00 -16.01 -19.74
C MET A 590 35.50 -14.56 -19.75
N TYR A 591 35.78 -14.02 -20.93
CA TYR A 591 35.97 -12.58 -21.15
C TYR A 591 34.62 -11.84 -21.16
N ALA A 592 34.65 -10.50 -21.01
CA ALA A 592 33.44 -9.68 -21.01
C ALA A 592 32.52 -9.90 -22.23
N HIS A 593 33.08 -10.03 -23.44
CA HIS A 593 32.29 -10.27 -24.67
C HIS A 593 31.62 -11.67 -24.70
N GLU A 594 32.25 -12.68 -24.10
CA GLU A 594 31.65 -14.02 -23.94
C GLU A 594 30.55 -14.00 -22.86
N MET A 595 30.79 -13.30 -21.75
CA MET A 595 29.75 -13.10 -20.73
C MET A 595 28.54 -12.35 -21.29
N ALA A 596 28.76 -11.38 -22.19
CA ALA A 596 27.69 -10.71 -22.90
C ALA A 596 26.90 -11.71 -23.77
N ALA A 597 27.57 -12.50 -24.61
CA ALA A 597 26.91 -13.50 -25.46
C ALA A 597 26.16 -14.59 -24.67
N ALA A 598 26.63 -14.95 -23.47
CA ALA A 598 26.02 -15.98 -22.63
C ALA A 598 24.84 -15.49 -21.77
N TYR A 599 24.93 -14.27 -21.21
CA TYR A 599 23.97 -13.79 -20.19
C TYR A 599 23.12 -12.60 -20.64
N VAL A 600 23.62 -11.76 -21.56
CA VAL A 600 22.90 -10.58 -22.04
C VAL A 600 21.98 -10.99 -23.19
N ARG A 601 20.74 -10.47 -23.17
CA ARG A 601 19.75 -10.71 -24.23
C ARG A 601 19.34 -9.39 -24.90
N ASP A 602 20.27 -8.89 -25.71
CA ASP A 602 19.98 -8.00 -26.83
C ASP A 602 20.27 -8.75 -28.16
N ARG A 603 20.38 -8.05 -29.28
CA ARG A 603 20.55 -8.69 -30.61
C ARG A 603 22.01 -8.97 -30.96
N GLY A 604 22.88 -9.02 -29.95
CA GLY A 604 24.34 -9.03 -30.10
C GLY A 604 24.96 -7.65 -29.93
N ASP A 605 24.16 -6.60 -29.72
CA ASP A 605 24.58 -5.21 -29.67
C ASP A 605 25.67 -4.97 -28.61
N THR A 606 25.48 -5.48 -27.38
CA THR A 606 26.49 -5.40 -26.31
C THR A 606 27.75 -6.22 -26.62
N VAL A 607 27.64 -7.31 -27.38
CA VAL A 607 28.82 -8.09 -27.81
C VAL A 607 29.61 -7.29 -28.85
N LEU A 608 28.94 -6.72 -29.85
CA LEU A 608 29.56 -5.90 -30.88
C LEU A 608 30.26 -4.66 -30.31
N GLU A 609 29.65 -3.98 -29.33
CA GLU A 609 30.24 -2.79 -28.69
C GLU A 609 31.40 -3.11 -27.74
N LEU A 610 31.41 -4.28 -27.10
CA LEU A 610 32.59 -4.74 -26.35
C LEU A 610 33.75 -5.13 -27.28
N LEU A 611 33.44 -5.65 -28.47
CA LEU A 611 34.43 -6.03 -29.49
C LEU A 611 34.95 -4.83 -30.30
N SER A 612 34.14 -3.78 -30.51
CA SER A 612 34.55 -2.55 -31.21
C SER A 612 35.64 -1.79 -30.45
N ILE A 613 35.56 -1.78 -29.12
CA ILE A 613 36.53 -1.14 -28.22
C ILE A 613 37.81 -1.99 -28.05
N TYR A 614 37.70 -3.32 -28.11
CA TYR A 614 38.84 -4.24 -27.95
C TYR A 614 38.99 -5.30 -29.06
N PRO A 615 39.27 -4.90 -30.32
CA PRO A 615 39.47 -5.85 -31.44
C PRO A 615 40.63 -6.83 -31.21
N HIS A 616 41.65 -6.42 -30.46
CA HIS A 616 42.83 -7.24 -30.15
C HIS A 616 42.51 -8.53 -29.38
N VAL A 617 41.38 -8.60 -28.65
CA VAL A 617 40.97 -9.83 -27.95
C VAL A 617 40.43 -10.88 -28.91
N LEU A 618 39.86 -10.47 -30.05
CA LEU A 618 39.63 -11.40 -31.17
C LEU A 618 40.94 -11.78 -31.84
N LYS A 619 41.84 -10.81 -32.07
CA LYS A 619 43.11 -11.08 -32.77
C LYS A 619 43.93 -12.16 -32.06
N ASN A 620 44.25 -11.99 -30.78
CA ASN A 620 45.02 -12.98 -30.02
C ASN A 620 44.37 -14.38 -29.99
N ARG A 621 43.04 -14.48 -30.22
CA ARG A 621 42.31 -15.76 -30.28
C ARG A 621 42.25 -16.35 -31.70
N LEU A 622 42.25 -15.51 -32.74
CA LEU A 622 42.47 -15.92 -34.12
C LEU A 622 43.91 -16.42 -34.30
N ASP A 623 44.89 -15.64 -33.84
CA ASP A 623 46.31 -15.99 -33.82
C ASP A 623 46.50 -17.37 -33.12
N LEU A 624 45.92 -17.59 -31.93
CA LEU A 624 45.93 -18.89 -31.24
C LEU A 624 45.22 -20.03 -32.02
N MET A 625 44.13 -19.76 -32.74
CA MET A 625 43.47 -20.78 -33.57
C MET A 625 44.24 -21.08 -34.86
N GLU A 626 45.04 -20.13 -35.36
CA GLU A 626 45.96 -20.33 -36.47
C GLU A 626 47.21 -21.11 -36.02
N GLU A 627 47.76 -20.83 -34.83
CA GLU A 627 48.79 -21.67 -34.19
C GLU A 627 48.29 -23.10 -33.93
N MET A 628 47.07 -23.29 -33.39
CA MET A 628 46.51 -24.62 -33.21
C MET A 628 46.32 -25.36 -34.53
N ARG A 629 45.75 -24.71 -35.56
CA ARG A 629 45.62 -25.28 -36.90
C ARG A 629 46.95 -25.57 -37.58
N LYS A 630 48.00 -24.83 -37.24
CA LYS A 630 49.35 -25.11 -37.72
C LYS A 630 49.91 -26.34 -37.00
N ASN A 631 49.88 -26.39 -35.68
CA ASN A 631 50.32 -27.57 -34.92
C ASN A 631 49.55 -28.85 -35.29
N ASP A 632 48.27 -28.75 -35.65
CA ASP A 632 47.49 -29.90 -36.13
C ASP A 632 47.88 -30.33 -37.56
N ARG A 633 48.35 -29.40 -38.42
CA ARG A 633 48.92 -29.72 -39.76
C ARG A 633 50.33 -30.28 -39.67
N ASP A 634 51.20 -29.58 -38.95
CA ASP A 634 52.59 -29.96 -38.74
C ASP A 634 52.65 -31.41 -38.20
N LYS A 635 51.70 -31.82 -37.34
CA LYS A 635 51.52 -33.22 -36.92
C LYS A 635 51.07 -34.17 -38.03
N THR A 636 50.08 -33.81 -38.84
CA THR A 636 49.66 -34.69 -39.95
C THR A 636 50.73 -34.82 -41.02
N GLU A 637 51.62 -33.83 -41.14
CA GLU A 637 52.81 -33.90 -41.99
C GLU A 637 53.88 -34.80 -41.32
N GLU A 638 54.17 -34.65 -40.01
CA GLU A 638 55.04 -35.58 -39.25
C GLU A 638 54.54 -37.03 -39.23
N GLU A 639 53.22 -37.28 -39.19
CA GLU A 639 52.62 -38.61 -39.24
C GLU A 639 52.73 -39.21 -40.66
N HIS A 640 52.50 -38.42 -41.71
CA HIS A 640 52.61 -38.87 -43.11
C HIS A 640 54.07 -39.15 -43.53
N ASP A 641 55.03 -38.31 -43.09
CA ASP A 641 56.47 -38.53 -43.29
C ASP A 641 56.93 -39.83 -42.58
N GLN A 642 56.34 -40.18 -41.43
CA GLN A 642 56.64 -41.42 -40.70
C GLN A 642 56.01 -42.68 -41.31
N GLU A 643 54.92 -42.55 -42.08
CA GLU A 643 54.38 -43.63 -42.91
C GLU A 643 55.23 -43.83 -44.18
N GLU A 644 55.62 -42.75 -44.88
CA GLU A 644 56.53 -42.85 -46.05
C GLU A 644 57.94 -43.37 -45.66
N GLU A 645 58.47 -43.01 -44.48
CA GLU A 645 59.71 -43.62 -43.97
C GLU A 645 59.56 -45.11 -43.57
N GLN A 646 58.35 -45.64 -43.41
CA GLN A 646 58.14 -47.08 -43.15
C GLN A 646 57.95 -47.86 -44.44
N ASP A 647 57.08 -47.39 -45.35
CA ASP A 647 56.89 -48.02 -46.67
C ASP A 647 58.20 -48.02 -47.47
N GLY A 648 59.00 -46.95 -47.40
CA GLY A 648 60.34 -46.86 -47.99
C GLY A 648 61.41 -47.77 -47.38
N LYS A 649 61.03 -48.73 -46.51
CA LYS A 649 61.90 -49.78 -45.96
C LYS A 649 61.38 -51.21 -46.21
N GLU A 650 60.28 -51.39 -46.96
CA GLU A 650 59.79 -52.73 -47.39
C GLU A 650 59.94 -53.02 -48.91
N GLU A 651 60.55 -52.12 -49.70
CA GLU A 651 61.07 -52.38 -51.07
C GLU A 651 62.56 -52.75 -51.12
#